data_AF-K9Y941-F1
#
_entry.id   AF-K9Y941-F1
#
_cell.length_a   1.000
_cell.length_b   1.000
_cell.length_c   1.000
_cell.angle_alpha   90.00
_cell.angle_beta   90.00
_cell.angle_gamma   90.00
#
_symmetry.space_group_name_H-M   'P 1'
#
loop_
_entity.id
_entity.type
_entity.pdbx_description
1 polymer ?
#
loop_
_entity_poly.entity_id
_entity_poly.type
_entity_poly.pdbx_seq_one_letter_code
_entity_poly.pdbx_strand_id
1 'polypeptide(L)'
;MDIQLGNGSDFFNEEETTLIFDLLAEAKTMAASQLRTCASSPDFLSQMELAFGEGVDVSQWQEAWLTGDVTFPEIEILSSLELGNAWGASARSTDKIYLAKELLENQPLGKFVAVLLEEYGHFVDDQVNLIDALGDEGQIFSLFVNQKELTTSTFNKLREENDQASIFLDNQLVNLEQSQSPPYSFQVIAQGTDDDESESDNSGWTIVNLTNNAATNASSYYPKIDGDYILWKNVDQETLLDELILFDGHSTQTLVSDVYIGTYDLFGDQVVWTQYTDQDPDYEVYFYDDNQTIRLTDNDLEDYEPLVSELGVVWHERDVEANTDAELYFFDGTTIQNLTDNDIDYNFGVQISDTQISGDWVVWSNRIFNEDYPVGEPGSIRPPADDYDIFLFDGNNVINLSEAYGTDTLPGTGDSIIWRDWNPQISDDKIYWASSGYDLDWRERVGTASYLFDGQSVTQLNEVEDIRAVSEAGIVWFGDSSGGDSGIAYFYNGDTVEPINDSGYVYNVKISENQLVLTYAPQGWGSDYGIYTYKNGELVELFYPNSGSYGFDPEISESNIVWWGYENSSSGIADVFFVSLNDPANDLDTEIPVISVDQNFYFPENQSAGFEIGTVAASDNEGVTSYAIAQGNEGGFFNINTNGVITLTEAGVNSAANDFETTPNTFRLGITASDAAVNTSDEVDVTVNLENDPNDDPDDANQDPIANNDAVSTEKNTILNGNLFADNGNGIDSDPDNDSLTVTEVNEETINLGETITLASGALLTLDEDGAFTYNPNGQFEELDDGDTDRDSFTYTVSDGNGNSDTATVTITINSPILSNTLMILTDNSPQVIPVSSGFFMDFAGTQDSTRTFNLEEGAGANNLDAGATINLTGTSSDFTYRRDGSTLQILDGNDNLTAEILASPDTTSAVNFDDGSTEVAVAGGEITFGGESFEDGEEIDGAITELTLQETDAGISELSANLINEPFPSSLMMGGETDLETGNELNFI
;
A
#
# COMPACT_ATOMS: atom_id res chain seq x y z
N MET A 1 -14.52 12.51 7.82
CA MET A 1 -13.83 13.20 6.72
C MET A 1 -12.42 13.30 7.25
N ASP A 2 -11.70 12.18 7.17
CA ASP A 2 -10.53 11.87 8.01
C ASP A 2 -9.47 11.22 7.11
N ILE A 3 -9.04 11.98 6.10
CA ILE A 3 -7.98 11.58 5.18
C ILE A 3 -7.09 12.81 5.08
N GLN A 4 -5.87 12.69 5.60
CA GLN A 4 -4.78 13.63 5.38
C GLN A 4 -3.94 13.06 4.23
N LEU A 5 -3.77 13.85 3.18
CA LEU A 5 -2.66 13.63 2.25
C LEU A 5 -1.42 14.12 3.00
N GLY A 6 -0.36 13.30 3.10
CA GLY A 6 0.89 13.71 3.73
C GLY A 6 1.48 14.99 3.10
N ASN A 7 2.56 15.54 3.67
CA ASN A 7 3.13 16.86 3.34
C ASN A 7 3.57 17.08 1.86
N GLY A 8 3.23 16.20 0.92
CA GLY A 8 3.27 16.43 -0.53
C GLY A 8 1.86 16.59 -1.13
N SER A 9 1.14 17.65 -0.79
CA SER A 9 -0.26 17.89 -1.24
C SER A 9 -0.47 18.12 -2.75
N ASP A 10 0.50 17.76 -3.61
CA ASP A 10 0.49 17.93 -5.07
C ASP A 10 0.42 16.57 -5.83
N PHE A 11 0.18 15.44 -5.16
CA PHE A 11 0.32 14.10 -5.78
C PHE A 11 -0.89 13.57 -6.57
N PHE A 12 -2.04 14.25 -6.52
CA PHE A 12 -3.27 13.81 -7.21
C PHE A 12 -4.01 15.02 -7.80
N ASN A 13 -4.53 14.88 -9.01
CA ASN A 13 -5.48 15.84 -9.56
C ASN A 13 -6.87 15.69 -8.90
N GLU A 14 -7.79 16.63 -9.15
CA GLU A 14 -9.11 16.67 -8.49
C GLU A 14 -9.98 15.44 -8.86
N GLU A 15 -9.74 14.82 -10.01
CA GLU A 15 -10.45 13.65 -10.53
C GLU A 15 -9.91 12.34 -9.92
N GLU A 16 -8.59 12.16 -9.86
CA GLU A 16 -7.90 11.04 -9.18
C GLU A 16 -8.21 11.01 -7.69
N THR A 17 -8.19 12.18 -7.05
CA THR A 17 -8.54 12.33 -5.63
C THR A 17 -9.96 11.82 -5.37
N THR A 18 -10.89 12.11 -6.28
CA THR A 18 -12.29 11.65 -6.16
C THR A 18 -12.41 10.15 -6.35
N LEU A 19 -11.69 9.57 -7.31
CA LEU A 19 -11.68 8.13 -7.59
C LEU A 19 -11.12 7.31 -6.42
N ILE A 20 -10.03 7.79 -5.81
CA ILE A 20 -9.41 7.18 -4.62
C ILE A 20 -10.34 7.24 -3.41
N PHE A 21 -11.04 8.36 -3.21
CA PHE A 21 -12.03 8.48 -2.13
C PHE A 21 -13.19 7.49 -2.30
N ASP A 22 -13.67 7.30 -3.53
CA ASP A 22 -14.74 6.35 -3.84
C ASP A 22 -14.28 4.90 -3.65
N LEU A 23 -13.08 4.54 -4.16
CA LEU A 23 -12.48 3.21 -3.98
C LEU A 23 -12.27 2.88 -2.50
N LEU A 24 -11.74 3.82 -1.71
CA LEU A 24 -11.54 3.64 -0.27
C LEU A 24 -12.87 3.52 0.49
N ALA A 25 -13.90 4.25 0.07
CA ALA A 25 -15.24 4.11 0.64
C ALA A 25 -15.84 2.73 0.34
N GLU A 26 -15.64 2.22 -0.88
CA GLU A 26 -16.07 0.87 -1.28
C GLU A 26 -15.32 -0.21 -0.50
N ALA A 27 -14.00 -0.12 -0.41
CA ALA A 27 -13.16 -1.06 0.33
C ALA A 27 -13.51 -1.10 1.82
N LYS A 28 -13.69 0.06 2.48
CA LYS A 28 -14.16 0.12 3.87
C LYS A 28 -15.53 -0.54 4.05
N THR A 29 -16.41 -0.40 3.05
CA THR A 29 -17.74 -1.02 3.07
C THR A 29 -17.64 -2.55 2.97
N MET A 30 -16.79 -3.06 2.08
CA MET A 30 -16.54 -4.50 1.93
C MET A 30 -15.87 -5.09 3.18
N ALA A 31 -14.80 -4.47 3.66
CA ALA A 31 -14.10 -4.86 4.89
C ALA A 31 -15.05 -4.90 6.09
N ALA A 32 -15.90 -3.88 6.28
CA ALA A 32 -16.89 -3.87 7.36
C ALA A 32 -17.92 -5.02 7.24
N SER A 33 -18.24 -5.43 6.01
CA SER A 33 -19.12 -6.58 5.75
C SER A 33 -18.45 -7.90 6.14
N GLN A 34 -17.18 -8.06 5.82
CA GLN A 34 -16.38 -9.25 6.15
C GLN A 34 -16.14 -9.33 7.66
N LEU A 35 -15.78 -8.22 8.31
CA LEU A 35 -15.63 -8.12 9.77
C LEU A 35 -16.91 -8.52 10.51
N ARG A 36 -18.08 -8.07 10.03
CA ARG A 36 -19.37 -8.50 10.58
C ARG A 36 -19.60 -10.00 10.45
N THR A 37 -19.23 -10.57 9.30
CA THR A 37 -19.36 -12.00 9.04
C THR A 37 -18.47 -12.80 9.98
N CYS A 38 -17.20 -12.41 10.10
CA CYS A 38 -16.23 -12.97 11.06
C CYS A 38 -16.75 -12.87 12.51
N ALA A 39 -17.22 -11.70 12.94
CA ALA A 39 -17.75 -11.47 14.30
C ALA A 39 -18.96 -12.35 14.66
N SER A 40 -19.72 -12.79 13.65
CA SER A 40 -20.87 -13.68 13.81
C SER A 40 -20.50 -15.16 13.87
N SER A 41 -19.25 -15.51 13.56
CA SER A 41 -18.73 -16.87 13.58
C SER A 41 -18.76 -17.47 15.00
N PRO A 42 -19.15 -18.75 15.17
CA PRO A 42 -19.02 -19.44 16.45
C PRO A 42 -17.56 -19.60 16.90
N ASP A 43 -16.62 -19.54 15.96
CA ASP A 43 -15.18 -19.73 16.19
C ASP A 43 -14.43 -18.39 16.33
N PHE A 44 -15.16 -17.27 16.34
CA PHE A 44 -14.60 -15.91 16.40
C PHE A 44 -13.53 -15.75 17.49
N LEU A 45 -13.87 -16.11 18.74
CA LEU A 45 -12.94 -15.95 19.86
C LEU A 45 -11.67 -16.78 19.66
N SER A 46 -11.79 -18.02 19.18
CA SER A 46 -10.61 -18.85 18.90
C SER A 46 -9.78 -18.33 17.73
N GLN A 47 -10.39 -17.69 16.73
CA GLN A 47 -9.66 -17.05 15.63
C GLN A 47 -8.89 -15.82 16.12
N MET A 48 -9.51 -14.98 16.97
CA MET A 48 -8.84 -13.83 17.57
C MET A 48 -7.73 -14.24 18.54
N GLU A 49 -7.91 -15.33 19.29
CA GLU A 49 -6.83 -15.89 20.12
C GLU A 49 -5.65 -16.45 19.30
N LEU A 50 -5.91 -16.87 18.05
CA LEU A 50 -4.87 -17.34 17.13
C LEU A 50 -4.11 -16.18 16.48
N ALA A 51 -4.79 -15.09 16.14
CA ALA A 51 -4.18 -13.87 15.60
C ALA A 51 -3.45 -13.09 16.70
N PHE A 52 -4.18 -12.64 17.72
CA PHE A 52 -3.72 -11.68 18.72
C PHE A 52 -3.24 -12.34 20.02
N GLY A 53 -3.23 -13.68 20.09
CA GLY A 53 -2.73 -14.41 21.25
C GLY A 53 -3.77 -14.81 22.31
N GLU A 54 -3.36 -15.76 23.17
CA GLU A 54 -4.27 -16.45 24.09
C GLU A 54 -4.82 -15.50 25.18
N GLY A 55 -6.15 -15.44 25.32
CA GLY A 55 -6.82 -14.66 26.35
C GLY A 55 -7.08 -13.19 26.03
N VAL A 56 -6.92 -12.77 24.76
CA VAL A 56 -7.26 -11.43 24.26
C VAL A 56 -8.74 -11.08 24.50
N ASP A 57 -9.03 -9.85 24.95
CA ASP A 57 -10.40 -9.36 25.13
C ASP A 57 -10.87 -8.53 23.92
N VAL A 58 -11.47 -9.22 22.96
CA VAL A 58 -12.04 -8.64 21.73
C VAL A 58 -13.55 -8.36 21.84
N SER A 59 -14.12 -8.35 23.06
CA SER A 59 -15.58 -8.27 23.25
C SER A 59 -16.20 -6.98 22.69
N GLN A 60 -15.49 -5.85 22.85
CA GLN A 60 -15.93 -4.55 22.33
C GLN A 60 -15.90 -4.51 20.79
N TRP A 61 -14.85 -5.07 20.19
CA TRP A 61 -14.70 -5.19 18.74
C TRP A 61 -15.77 -6.09 18.13
N GLN A 62 -16.05 -7.24 18.77
CA GLN A 62 -17.11 -8.14 18.33
C GLN A 62 -18.48 -7.44 18.34
N GLU A 63 -18.79 -6.66 19.38
CA GLU A 63 -20.05 -5.89 19.46
C GLU A 63 -20.13 -4.81 18.36
N ALA A 64 -19.05 -4.08 18.14
CA ALA A 64 -18.96 -3.04 17.10
C ALA A 64 -19.14 -3.64 15.69
N TRP A 65 -18.41 -4.71 15.37
CA TRP A 65 -18.49 -5.38 14.07
C TRP A 65 -19.88 -6.00 13.81
N LEU A 66 -20.49 -6.62 14.83
CA LEU A 66 -21.85 -7.16 14.73
C LEU A 66 -22.91 -6.09 14.47
N THR A 67 -22.77 -4.92 15.09
CA THR A 67 -23.71 -3.79 14.93
C THR A 67 -23.44 -3.00 13.66
N GLY A 68 -22.25 -3.12 13.08
CA GLY A 68 -21.84 -2.38 11.89
C GLY A 68 -21.23 -1.03 12.17
N ASP A 69 -20.87 -0.77 13.41
CA ASP A 69 -20.22 0.45 13.84
C ASP A 69 -18.69 0.28 13.69
N VAL A 70 -18.27 -0.06 12.47
CA VAL A 70 -16.85 -0.26 12.14
C VAL A 70 -16.23 1.10 11.89
N THR A 71 -15.39 1.55 12.83
CA THR A 71 -14.59 2.76 12.68
C THR A 71 -13.16 2.34 12.33
N PHE A 72 -12.67 2.78 11.17
CA PHE A 72 -11.28 2.65 10.78
C PHE A 72 -10.47 3.81 11.37
N PRO A 73 -9.19 3.60 11.74
CA PRO A 73 -8.29 4.70 12.10
C PRO A 73 -8.08 5.65 10.92
N GLU A 74 -7.40 6.77 11.17
CA GLU A 74 -6.99 7.67 10.10
C GLU A 74 -6.10 6.93 9.10
N ILE A 75 -6.41 7.09 7.80
CA ILE A 75 -5.66 6.46 6.71
C ILE A 75 -4.89 7.54 5.97
N GLU A 76 -3.58 7.35 5.88
CA GLU A 76 -2.66 8.25 5.19
C GLU A 76 -2.04 7.55 3.97
N ILE A 77 -1.95 8.26 2.85
CA ILE A 77 -1.43 7.70 1.59
C ILE A 77 0.00 8.20 1.37
N LEU A 78 0.93 7.27 1.18
CA LEU A 78 2.36 7.51 0.95
C LEU A 78 2.82 6.73 -0.29
N SER A 79 3.99 7.03 -0.86
CA SER A 79 4.56 6.14 -1.88
C SER A 79 5.05 4.83 -1.27
N SER A 80 5.03 3.75 -2.05
CA SER A 80 5.61 2.46 -1.64
C SER A 80 7.07 2.64 -1.22
N LEU A 81 7.83 3.50 -1.89
CA LEU A 81 9.23 3.81 -1.54
C LEU A 81 9.38 4.43 -0.14
N GLU A 82 8.48 5.34 0.24
CA GLU A 82 8.44 5.94 1.58
C GLU A 82 8.07 4.90 2.64
N LEU A 83 7.25 3.92 2.27
CA LEU A 83 6.89 2.74 3.06
C LEU A 83 7.91 1.59 2.93
N GLY A 84 9.15 1.83 2.50
CA GLY A 84 10.16 0.76 2.42
C GLY A 84 9.86 -0.35 1.40
N ASN A 85 9.04 -0.04 0.38
CA ASN A 85 8.45 -0.90 -0.64
C ASN A 85 7.29 -1.80 -0.17
N ALA A 86 6.65 -1.48 0.96
CA ALA A 86 5.42 -2.14 1.43
C ALA A 86 4.15 -1.53 0.79
N TRP A 87 3.05 -2.29 0.77
CA TRP A 87 1.74 -1.83 0.25
C TRP A 87 0.87 -1.13 1.29
N GLY A 88 1.13 -1.42 2.54
CA GLY A 88 0.47 -0.87 3.70
C GLY A 88 1.40 -0.96 4.90
N ALA A 89 1.10 -0.17 5.91
CA ALA A 89 1.71 -0.30 7.21
C ALA A 89 0.78 0.21 8.31
N SER A 90 0.89 -0.36 9.50
CA SER A 90 0.27 0.17 10.72
C SER A 90 1.36 0.69 11.65
N ALA A 91 1.07 1.80 12.34
CA ALA A 91 2.00 2.34 13.32
C ALA A 91 1.31 2.72 14.63
N ARG A 92 1.64 1.98 15.69
CA ARG A 92 1.22 2.27 17.06
C ARG A 92 1.52 3.70 17.50
N SER A 93 2.66 4.26 17.08
CA SER A 93 3.10 5.59 17.54
C SER A 93 2.26 6.75 16.99
N THR A 94 1.61 6.55 15.85
CA THR A 94 0.78 7.57 15.19
C THR A 94 -0.70 7.24 15.24
N ASP A 95 -1.08 6.01 15.61
CA ASP A 95 -2.46 5.51 15.64
C ASP A 95 -3.13 5.59 14.24
N LYS A 96 -2.32 5.33 13.19
CA LYS A 96 -2.70 5.45 11.78
C LYS A 96 -2.41 4.18 11.00
N ILE A 97 -3.17 4.00 9.93
CA ILE A 97 -2.84 3.09 8.83
C ILE A 97 -2.25 3.92 7.68
N TYR A 98 -1.14 3.47 7.13
CA TYR A 98 -0.53 3.99 5.93
C TYR A 98 -0.79 3.03 4.78
N LEU A 99 -1.15 3.53 3.60
CA LEU A 99 -1.32 2.71 2.40
C LEU A 99 -0.48 3.30 1.27
N ALA A 100 0.15 2.42 0.50
CA ALA A 100 0.92 2.80 -0.67
C ALA A 100 -0.02 3.38 -1.74
N LYS A 101 0.39 4.48 -2.34
CA LYS A 101 -0.27 5.10 -3.48
C LYS A 101 -0.45 4.09 -4.61
N GLU A 102 0.59 3.31 -4.87
CA GLU A 102 0.62 2.32 -5.93
C GLU A 102 -0.42 1.21 -5.72
N LEU A 103 -0.85 0.95 -4.47
CA LEU A 103 -1.93 0.01 -4.14
C LEU A 103 -3.28 0.53 -4.65
N LEU A 104 -3.48 1.84 -4.63
CA LEU A 104 -4.72 2.51 -4.99
C LEU A 104 -4.85 2.75 -6.49
N GLU A 105 -3.72 2.75 -7.20
CA GLU A 105 -3.66 3.04 -8.64
C GLU A 105 -3.72 1.78 -9.51
N ASN A 106 -3.26 0.63 -8.99
CA ASN A 106 -2.91 -0.52 -9.84
C ASN A 106 -3.35 -1.89 -9.32
N GLN A 107 -4.19 -1.99 -8.28
CA GLN A 107 -4.56 -3.27 -7.69
C GLN A 107 -6.08 -3.49 -7.63
N PRO A 108 -6.57 -4.74 -7.82
CA PRO A 108 -7.99 -5.05 -7.73
C PRO A 108 -8.52 -4.78 -6.31
N LEU A 109 -9.79 -4.38 -6.23
CA LEU A 109 -10.46 -4.02 -4.97
C LEU A 109 -10.32 -5.10 -3.88
N GLY A 110 -10.31 -6.39 -4.25
CA GLY A 110 -10.10 -7.50 -3.31
C GLY A 110 -8.72 -7.49 -2.64
N LYS A 111 -7.65 -7.16 -3.36
CA LYS A 111 -6.29 -7.04 -2.82
C LYS A 111 -6.18 -5.83 -1.91
N PHE A 112 -6.76 -4.71 -2.33
CA PHE A 112 -6.82 -3.50 -1.52
C PHE A 112 -7.56 -3.73 -0.19
N VAL A 113 -8.70 -4.44 -0.22
CA VAL A 113 -9.44 -4.84 0.99
C VAL A 113 -8.63 -5.79 1.87
N ALA A 114 -7.87 -6.72 1.29
CA ALA A 114 -7.02 -7.64 2.05
C ALA A 114 -5.90 -6.91 2.80
N VAL A 115 -5.18 -6.00 2.14
CA VAL A 115 -4.15 -5.16 2.78
C VAL A 115 -4.79 -4.23 3.81
N LEU A 116 -5.92 -3.60 3.50
CA LEU A 116 -6.64 -2.76 4.48
C LEU A 116 -7.05 -3.55 5.74
N LEU A 117 -7.44 -4.82 5.58
CA LEU A 117 -7.78 -5.70 6.70
C LEU A 117 -6.57 -6.19 7.48
N GLU A 118 -5.44 -6.41 6.80
CA GLU A 118 -4.13 -6.74 7.40
C GLU A 118 -3.67 -5.58 8.30
N GLU A 119 -3.61 -4.37 7.76
CA GLU A 119 -3.23 -3.17 8.53
C GLU A 119 -4.23 -2.83 9.65
N TYR A 120 -5.53 -3.07 9.39
CA TYR A 120 -6.54 -2.94 10.44
C TYR A 120 -6.39 -4.02 11.52
N GLY A 121 -5.87 -5.20 11.17
CA GLY A 121 -5.53 -6.27 12.10
C GLY A 121 -4.42 -5.86 13.05
N HIS A 122 -3.31 -5.34 12.53
CA HIS A 122 -2.22 -4.76 13.33
C HIS A 122 -2.72 -3.62 14.23
N PHE A 123 -3.56 -2.72 13.68
CA PHE A 123 -4.18 -1.67 14.48
C PHE A 123 -5.07 -2.24 15.61
N VAL A 124 -5.87 -3.26 15.35
CA VAL A 124 -6.69 -3.90 16.38
C VAL A 124 -5.82 -4.57 17.44
N ASP A 125 -4.75 -5.26 17.04
CA ASP A 125 -3.76 -5.83 17.95
C ASP A 125 -3.20 -4.77 18.89
N ASP A 126 -2.80 -3.61 18.34
CA ASP A 126 -2.29 -2.47 19.11
C ASP A 126 -3.26 -1.95 20.18
N GLN A 127 -4.56 -2.05 19.94
CA GLN A 127 -5.58 -1.62 20.90
C GLN A 127 -5.92 -2.69 21.95
N VAL A 128 -5.78 -3.98 21.61
CA VAL A 128 -6.15 -5.08 22.50
C VAL A 128 -4.96 -5.65 23.27
N ASN A 129 -3.74 -5.45 22.76
CA ASN A 129 -2.50 -5.97 23.30
C ASN A 129 -1.48 -4.85 23.58
N LEU A 130 -0.94 -4.88 24.80
CA LEU A 130 0.14 -3.98 25.22
C LEU A 130 1.48 -4.33 24.58
N ILE A 131 1.66 -5.58 24.18
CA ILE A 131 2.83 -6.06 23.46
C ILE A 131 2.29 -6.70 22.20
N ASP A 132 2.82 -6.23 21.08
CA ASP A 132 2.61 -6.80 19.77
C ASP A 132 2.60 -8.33 19.78
N ALA A 133 1.63 -8.91 19.06
CA ALA A 133 1.51 -10.35 18.95
C ALA A 133 2.72 -10.92 18.18
N LEU A 134 3.05 -12.18 18.46
CA LEU A 134 4.20 -12.79 17.79
C LEU A 134 3.81 -13.27 16.39
N GLY A 135 4.37 -12.62 15.37
CA GLY A 135 4.25 -13.02 13.98
C GLY A 135 3.88 -11.83 13.10
N ASP A 136 3.17 -12.16 12.03
CA ASP A 136 2.37 -11.26 11.22
C ASP A 136 0.88 -11.49 11.59
N GLU A 137 0.46 -10.92 12.72
CA GLU A 137 -0.91 -11.06 13.25
C GLU A 137 -1.94 -10.34 12.39
N GLY A 138 -1.54 -9.28 11.69
CA GLY A 138 -2.36 -8.58 10.72
C GLY A 138 -2.77 -9.49 9.58
N GLN A 139 -1.83 -10.24 8.99
CA GLN A 139 -2.13 -11.17 7.91
C GLN A 139 -2.94 -12.37 8.40
N ILE A 140 -2.61 -12.92 9.58
CA ILE A 140 -3.41 -13.98 10.22
C ILE A 140 -4.85 -13.51 10.43
N PHE A 141 -5.03 -12.27 10.91
CA PHE A 141 -6.34 -11.65 11.10
C PHE A 141 -7.08 -11.46 9.76
N SER A 142 -6.42 -10.90 8.75
CA SER A 142 -6.98 -10.69 7.41
C SER A 142 -7.50 -11.99 6.81
N LEU A 143 -6.74 -13.09 6.93
CA LEU A 143 -7.15 -14.42 6.47
C LEU A 143 -8.41 -14.92 7.19
N PHE A 144 -8.50 -14.77 8.52
CA PHE A 144 -9.70 -15.16 9.27
C PHE A 144 -10.93 -14.33 8.92
N VAL A 145 -10.76 -13.02 8.73
CA VAL A 145 -11.84 -12.11 8.35
C VAL A 145 -12.36 -12.43 6.94
N ASN A 146 -11.46 -12.82 6.04
CA ASN A 146 -11.77 -13.31 4.71
C ASN A 146 -12.25 -14.78 4.67
N GLN A 147 -12.46 -15.42 5.83
CA GLN A 147 -12.91 -16.82 5.96
C GLN A 147 -11.97 -17.85 5.31
N LYS A 148 -10.69 -17.53 5.17
CA LYS A 148 -9.66 -18.47 4.70
C LYS A 148 -9.24 -19.41 5.85
N GLU A 149 -9.17 -20.71 5.59
CA GLU A 149 -8.68 -21.68 6.59
C GLU A 149 -7.14 -21.61 6.67
N LEU A 150 -6.56 -21.65 7.87
CA LEU A 150 -5.10 -21.64 8.05
C LEU A 150 -4.57 -23.06 8.25
N THR A 151 -3.74 -23.56 7.32
CA THR A 151 -2.99 -24.80 7.57
C THR A 151 -1.99 -24.61 8.72
N THR A 152 -1.65 -25.68 9.44
CA THR A 152 -0.61 -25.62 10.50
C THR A 152 0.75 -25.16 9.96
N SER A 153 1.04 -25.41 8.68
CA SER A 153 2.31 -24.97 8.08
C SER A 153 2.31 -23.48 7.79
N THR A 154 1.23 -22.94 7.22
CA THR A 154 1.08 -21.51 6.93
C THR A 154 1.05 -20.71 8.23
N PHE A 155 0.27 -21.17 9.22
CA PHE A 155 0.20 -20.53 10.53
C PHE A 155 1.57 -20.45 11.23
N ASN A 156 2.37 -21.52 11.18
CA ASN A 156 3.70 -21.48 11.79
C ASN A 156 4.68 -20.55 11.06
N LYS A 157 4.53 -20.37 9.74
CA LYS A 157 5.35 -19.42 8.97
C LYS A 157 5.00 -17.98 9.32
N LEU A 158 3.71 -17.63 9.29
CA LEU A 158 3.24 -16.29 9.65
C LEU A 158 3.61 -15.95 11.10
N ARG A 159 3.68 -16.93 12.00
CA ARG A 159 4.16 -16.74 13.38
C ARG A 159 5.67 -16.57 13.55
N GLU A 160 6.44 -16.90 12.53
CA GLU A 160 7.90 -16.74 12.49
C GLU A 160 8.32 -15.52 11.66
N GLU A 161 7.41 -14.96 10.86
CA GLU A 161 7.57 -13.73 10.10
C GLU A 161 7.41 -12.52 11.04
N ASN A 162 8.29 -11.54 10.92
CA ASN A 162 8.21 -10.27 11.63
C ASN A 162 8.61 -9.20 10.60
N ASP A 163 7.64 -8.37 10.25
CA ASP A 163 7.69 -7.42 9.14
C ASP A 163 7.86 -5.97 9.63
N GLN A 164 8.44 -5.83 10.84
CA GLN A 164 8.76 -4.53 11.41
C GLN A 164 9.81 -3.78 10.59
N ALA A 165 9.50 -2.53 10.25
CA ALA A 165 10.44 -1.57 9.68
C ALA A 165 10.43 -0.24 10.42
N SER A 166 11.49 0.54 10.27
CA SER A 166 11.54 1.91 10.77
C SER A 166 11.76 2.86 9.61
N ILE A 167 10.84 3.81 9.41
CA ILE A 167 10.94 4.84 8.37
C ILE A 167 11.02 6.23 9.00
N PHE A 168 11.46 7.22 8.20
CA PHE A 168 11.43 8.62 8.62
C PHE A 168 10.25 9.33 7.95
N LEU A 169 9.26 9.73 8.75
CA LEU A 169 8.15 10.59 8.33
C LEU A 169 8.31 11.95 9.01
N ASP A 170 8.34 13.03 8.25
CA ASP A 170 8.49 14.41 8.77
C ASP A 170 9.67 14.60 9.75
N ASN A 171 10.80 13.93 9.48
CA ASN A 171 11.99 13.88 10.35
C ASN A 171 11.80 13.19 11.72
N GLN A 172 10.72 12.45 11.93
CA GLN A 172 10.51 11.55 13.06
C GLN A 172 10.70 10.10 12.63
N LEU A 173 11.38 9.29 13.46
CA LEU A 173 11.51 7.85 13.24
C LEU A 173 10.21 7.17 13.69
N VAL A 174 9.51 6.53 12.76
CA VAL A 174 8.26 5.81 13.00
C VAL A 174 8.53 4.32 12.77
N ASN A 175 8.14 3.48 13.73
CA ASN A 175 8.17 2.02 13.56
C ASN A 175 6.84 1.57 12.97
N LEU A 176 6.93 0.71 11.97
CA LEU A 176 5.84 0.20 11.17
C LEU A 176 5.81 -1.32 11.28
N GLU A 177 4.62 -1.91 11.41
CA GLU A 177 4.35 -3.27 10.95
C GLU A 177 3.96 -3.16 9.47
N GLN A 178 4.58 -3.92 8.58
CA GLN A 178 4.45 -3.73 7.13
C GLN A 178 3.86 -4.95 6.43
N SER A 179 2.97 -4.74 5.46
CA SER A 179 2.65 -5.82 4.51
C SER A 179 3.87 -6.18 3.64
N GLN A 180 4.10 -7.48 3.43
CA GLN A 180 5.35 -7.97 2.79
C GLN A 180 5.67 -7.36 1.41
N SER A 181 6.95 -6.99 1.23
CA SER A 181 7.55 -6.69 -0.09
C SER A 181 7.96 -7.98 -0.83
N PRO A 182 7.84 -8.04 -2.18
CA PRO A 182 8.14 -9.23 -2.96
C PRO A 182 9.62 -9.67 -2.94
N PRO A 183 9.91 -11.00 -2.99
CA PRO A 183 11.27 -11.55 -2.95
C PRO A 183 12.00 -11.61 -4.32
N TYR A 184 11.51 -10.99 -5.39
CA TYR A 184 12.12 -11.08 -6.72
C TYR A 184 12.56 -9.72 -7.29
N SER A 185 13.83 -9.60 -7.66
CA SER A 185 14.32 -8.50 -8.49
C SER A 185 13.99 -8.81 -9.95
N PHE A 186 12.90 -8.26 -10.47
CA PHE A 186 12.56 -8.37 -11.89
C PHE A 186 13.53 -7.57 -12.76
N GLN A 187 13.90 -8.12 -13.93
CA GLN A 187 14.76 -7.41 -14.88
C GLN A 187 13.90 -6.67 -15.90
N VAL A 188 14.03 -5.34 -15.96
CA VAL A 188 13.49 -4.52 -17.03
C VAL A 188 14.37 -4.69 -18.27
N ILE A 189 13.79 -5.09 -19.40
CA ILE A 189 14.56 -5.43 -20.61
C ILE A 189 14.46 -4.34 -21.68
N ALA A 190 13.44 -3.49 -21.62
CA ALA A 190 13.30 -2.32 -22.47
C ALA A 190 12.65 -1.17 -21.70
N GLN A 191 13.22 0.04 -21.82
CA GLN A 191 12.59 1.32 -21.50
C GLN A 191 12.89 2.27 -22.67
N GLY A 192 11.85 2.87 -23.24
CA GLY A 192 12.02 3.94 -24.21
C GLY A 192 12.50 5.20 -23.52
N THR A 193 13.79 5.55 -23.65
CA THR A 193 14.24 6.92 -23.41
C THR A 193 14.54 7.55 -24.77
N ASP A 194 13.86 8.66 -25.06
CA ASP A 194 14.14 9.48 -26.24
C ASP A 194 15.52 10.15 -26.07
N ASP A 195 16.57 9.54 -26.62
CA ASP A 195 17.82 10.18 -27.03
C ASP A 195 18.74 9.18 -27.77
N ASP A 196 18.39 8.93 -29.04
CA ASP A 196 19.17 8.41 -30.18
C ASP A 196 20.43 7.51 -30.00
N GLU A 197 20.42 6.45 -30.81
CA GLU A 197 21.50 5.54 -31.26
C GLU A 197 22.06 4.44 -30.32
N SER A 198 21.28 3.36 -30.09
CA SER A 198 21.56 2.03 -30.68
C SER A 198 20.63 0.91 -30.14
N GLU A 199 19.83 0.33 -31.04
CA GLU A 199 19.11 -0.96 -30.92
C GLU A 199 18.25 -1.15 -29.64
N SER A 200 17.09 -0.49 -29.58
CA SER A 200 16.00 -0.81 -28.65
C SER A 200 14.65 -0.44 -29.29
N ASP A 201 13.63 -1.24 -29.02
CA ASP A 201 12.30 -1.18 -29.63
C ASP A 201 11.60 0.17 -29.39
N ASN A 202 10.92 0.67 -30.42
CA ASN A 202 10.43 2.03 -30.55
C ASN A 202 9.00 2.21 -29.98
N SER A 203 8.65 1.43 -28.97
CA SER A 203 7.26 1.19 -28.55
C SER A 203 6.81 2.01 -27.34
N GLY A 204 7.73 2.63 -26.58
CA GLY A 204 7.43 3.34 -25.34
C GLY A 204 7.37 2.41 -24.12
N TRP A 205 6.80 1.21 -24.29
CA TRP A 205 6.48 0.24 -23.24
C TRP A 205 7.65 -0.28 -22.37
N THR A 206 7.44 -0.27 -21.04
CA THR A 206 8.31 -0.98 -20.08
C THR A 206 7.99 -2.47 -20.08
N ILE A 207 8.87 -3.29 -20.66
CA ILE A 207 8.71 -4.75 -20.69
C ILE A 207 9.55 -5.40 -19.58
N VAL A 208 8.88 -6.22 -18.77
CA VAL A 208 9.48 -6.97 -17.66
C VAL A 208 9.62 -8.44 -18.04
N ASN A 209 10.78 -9.04 -17.74
CA ASN A 209 10.95 -10.50 -17.77
C ASN A 209 10.75 -11.07 -16.37
N LEU A 210 9.70 -11.88 -16.21
CA LEU A 210 9.28 -12.44 -14.92
C LEU A 210 10.14 -13.64 -14.50
N THR A 211 10.72 -14.39 -15.44
CA THR A 211 11.36 -15.69 -15.13
C THR A 211 12.88 -15.68 -15.23
N ASN A 212 13.47 -14.85 -16.10
CA ASN A 212 14.91 -14.74 -16.35
C ASN A 212 15.67 -16.09 -16.29
N ASN A 213 15.21 -17.05 -17.09
CA ASN A 213 15.70 -18.41 -17.10
C ASN A 213 17.09 -18.54 -17.75
N ALA A 214 17.79 -17.45 -18.10
CA ALA A 214 19.13 -17.54 -18.67
C ALA A 214 20.16 -18.22 -17.73
N ALA A 215 19.90 -18.21 -16.41
CA ALA A 215 20.75 -18.81 -15.39
C ALA A 215 20.30 -20.22 -14.92
N THR A 216 19.05 -20.60 -15.21
CA THR A 216 18.44 -21.88 -14.83
C THR A 216 18.29 -22.69 -16.11
N ASN A 217 18.63 -23.98 -16.16
CA ASN A 217 18.39 -24.78 -17.37
C ASN A 217 16.87 -25.08 -17.57
N ALA A 218 15.99 -24.16 -17.18
CA ALA A 218 14.55 -24.28 -17.24
C ALA A 218 13.97 -23.42 -18.37
N SER A 219 12.70 -23.60 -18.70
CA SER A 219 12.00 -22.77 -19.68
C SER A 219 10.55 -22.64 -19.28
N SER A 220 10.03 -21.43 -19.37
CA SER A 220 8.67 -21.10 -18.93
C SER A 220 7.74 -20.88 -20.12
N TYR A 221 6.53 -21.44 -20.06
CA TYR A 221 5.60 -21.56 -21.19
C TYR A 221 4.14 -21.34 -20.78
N TYR A 222 3.33 -20.92 -21.77
CA TYR A 222 1.86 -20.84 -21.74
C TYR A 222 1.30 -20.09 -20.52
N PRO A 223 1.72 -18.83 -20.29
CA PRO A 223 1.22 -18.07 -19.17
C PRO A 223 -0.31 -17.85 -19.32
N LYS A 224 -1.01 -17.84 -18.19
CA LYS A 224 -2.40 -17.42 -18.04
C LYS A 224 -2.42 -16.19 -17.14
N ILE A 225 -3.40 -15.30 -17.31
CA ILE A 225 -3.54 -14.09 -16.48
C ILE A 225 -5.01 -13.86 -16.13
N ASP A 226 -5.25 -13.46 -14.88
CA ASP A 226 -6.53 -12.90 -14.42
C ASP A 226 -6.24 -11.81 -13.37
N GLY A 227 -6.69 -10.58 -13.62
CA GLY A 227 -6.23 -9.40 -12.88
C GLY A 227 -4.70 -9.28 -12.88
N ASP A 228 -4.09 -9.42 -11.70
CA ASP A 228 -2.64 -9.42 -11.46
C ASP A 228 -2.04 -10.81 -11.27
N TYR A 229 -2.88 -11.85 -11.20
CA TYR A 229 -2.43 -13.22 -11.02
C TYR A 229 -1.93 -13.78 -12.35
N ILE A 230 -0.72 -14.31 -12.36
CA ILE A 230 -0.09 -14.90 -13.55
C ILE A 230 0.31 -16.33 -13.24
N LEU A 231 -0.16 -17.28 -14.02
CA LEU A 231 0.15 -18.70 -13.86
C LEU A 231 0.97 -19.18 -15.06
N TRP A 232 2.08 -19.88 -14.84
CA TRP A 232 2.84 -20.48 -15.95
C TRP A 232 3.42 -21.84 -15.59
N LYS A 233 3.74 -22.61 -16.64
CA LYS A 233 4.47 -23.86 -16.50
C LYS A 233 5.96 -23.65 -16.71
N ASN A 234 6.77 -24.09 -15.77
CA ASN A 234 8.22 -24.17 -15.89
C ASN A 234 8.66 -25.59 -16.22
N VAL A 235 9.60 -25.76 -17.14
CA VAL A 235 10.09 -27.07 -17.59
C VAL A 235 11.62 -27.12 -17.53
N ASP A 236 12.16 -27.92 -16.62
CA ASP A 236 13.59 -28.17 -16.53
C ASP A 236 14.08 -28.98 -17.75
N GLN A 237 15.02 -28.44 -18.51
CA GLN A 237 15.48 -29.02 -19.78
C GLN A 237 16.39 -30.24 -19.61
N GLU A 238 16.93 -30.51 -18.41
CA GLU A 238 17.79 -31.67 -18.15
C GLU A 238 16.98 -32.88 -17.65
N THR A 239 16.05 -32.63 -16.75
CA THR A 239 15.24 -33.63 -16.06
C THR A 239 13.89 -33.86 -16.76
N LEU A 240 13.44 -32.88 -17.57
CA LEU A 240 12.12 -32.85 -18.20
C LEU A 240 10.96 -32.90 -17.20
N LEU A 241 11.19 -32.32 -16.01
CA LEU A 241 10.18 -32.19 -14.97
C LEU A 241 9.45 -30.86 -15.13
N ASP A 242 8.14 -30.91 -14.91
CA ASP A 242 7.28 -29.73 -14.96
C ASP A 242 7.05 -29.20 -13.53
N GLU A 243 7.00 -27.87 -13.42
CA GLU A 243 6.55 -27.14 -12.24
C GLU A 243 5.44 -26.17 -12.66
N LEU A 244 4.38 -26.03 -11.85
CA LEU A 244 3.36 -25.01 -12.04
C LEU A 244 3.61 -23.87 -11.05
N ILE A 245 3.77 -22.66 -11.57
CA ILE A 245 4.14 -21.48 -10.79
C ILE A 245 3.02 -20.45 -10.88
N LEU A 246 2.48 -20.06 -9.74
CA LEU A 246 1.54 -18.96 -9.59
C LEU A 246 2.29 -17.71 -9.12
N PHE A 247 2.07 -16.59 -9.77
CA PHE A 247 2.49 -15.26 -9.35
C PHE A 247 1.26 -14.47 -8.95
N ASP A 248 1.30 -13.86 -7.79
CA ASP A 248 0.17 -13.13 -7.17
C ASP A 248 0.26 -11.61 -7.37
N GLY A 249 1.01 -11.16 -8.39
CA GLY A 249 1.40 -9.76 -8.57
C GLY A 249 2.70 -9.36 -7.84
N HIS A 250 3.20 -10.20 -6.94
CA HIS A 250 4.29 -9.86 -6.02
C HIS A 250 5.32 -10.99 -5.91
N SER A 251 4.88 -12.16 -5.48
CA SER A 251 5.69 -13.32 -5.19
C SER A 251 5.29 -14.48 -6.09
N THR A 252 6.21 -15.43 -6.27
CA THR A 252 5.92 -16.66 -6.99
C THR A 252 5.79 -17.83 -6.01
N GLN A 253 4.77 -18.65 -6.19
CA GLN A 253 4.56 -19.90 -5.47
C GLN A 253 4.60 -21.07 -6.46
N THR A 254 5.42 -22.08 -6.16
CA THR A 254 5.33 -23.37 -6.84
C THR A 254 4.18 -24.18 -6.26
N LEU A 255 3.14 -24.42 -7.06
CA LEU A 255 1.97 -25.21 -6.64
C LEU A 255 2.25 -26.71 -6.69
N VAL A 256 3.00 -27.16 -7.69
CA VAL A 256 3.37 -28.56 -7.87
C VAL A 256 4.73 -28.69 -8.59
N SER A 257 5.48 -29.75 -8.26
CA SER A 257 6.79 -30.09 -8.86
C SER A 257 6.92 -31.59 -9.13
N ASP A 258 7.88 -31.97 -9.97
CA ASP A 258 8.26 -33.36 -10.28
C ASP A 258 7.15 -34.24 -10.92
N VAL A 259 6.20 -33.63 -11.64
CA VAL A 259 5.06 -34.32 -12.28
C VAL A 259 4.95 -33.95 -13.76
N TYR A 260 4.11 -34.67 -14.53
CA TYR A 260 3.74 -34.26 -15.88
C TYR A 260 2.47 -33.44 -15.81
N ILE A 261 2.56 -32.15 -16.15
CA ILE A 261 1.44 -31.21 -16.05
C ILE A 261 0.81 -31.05 -17.44
N GLY A 262 -0.49 -31.34 -17.50
CA GLY A 262 -1.33 -31.21 -18.68
C GLY A 262 -1.80 -29.77 -18.89
N THR A 263 -3.10 -29.61 -19.10
CA THR A 263 -3.78 -28.33 -19.25
C THR A 263 -4.09 -27.72 -17.89
N TYR A 264 -4.11 -26.39 -17.81
CA TYR A 264 -4.37 -25.65 -16.58
C TYR A 264 -5.05 -24.32 -16.88
N ASP A 265 -5.70 -23.78 -15.86
CA ASP A 265 -6.45 -22.53 -15.93
C ASP A 265 -6.43 -21.80 -14.57
N LEU A 266 -6.74 -20.50 -14.57
CA LEU A 266 -6.69 -19.65 -13.38
C LEU A 266 -7.89 -18.70 -13.31
N PHE A 267 -8.38 -18.46 -12.10
CA PHE A 267 -9.39 -17.44 -11.81
C PHE A 267 -9.08 -16.82 -10.44
N GLY A 268 -8.64 -15.56 -10.44
CA GLY A 268 -8.04 -14.92 -9.27
C GLY A 268 -6.91 -15.75 -8.67
N ASP A 269 -7.06 -16.11 -7.39
CA ASP A 269 -6.11 -16.96 -6.65
C ASP A 269 -6.36 -18.47 -6.82
N GLN A 270 -7.42 -18.86 -7.54
CA GLN A 270 -7.78 -20.25 -7.77
C GLN A 270 -7.11 -20.80 -9.01
N VAL A 271 -6.56 -22.02 -8.90
CA VAL A 271 -5.85 -22.67 -10.00
C VAL A 271 -6.35 -24.09 -10.17
N VAL A 272 -6.60 -24.49 -11.42
CA VAL A 272 -6.93 -25.86 -11.76
C VAL A 272 -5.94 -26.41 -12.77
N TRP A 273 -5.56 -27.68 -12.65
CA TRP A 273 -4.71 -28.35 -13.62
C TRP A 273 -4.99 -29.84 -13.71
N THR A 274 -4.61 -30.43 -14.84
CA THR A 274 -4.46 -31.89 -14.93
C THR A 274 -3.03 -32.30 -14.72
N GLN A 275 -2.81 -33.41 -14.02
CA GLN A 275 -1.48 -34.02 -13.91
C GLN A 275 -1.54 -35.53 -14.03
N TYR A 276 -0.42 -36.08 -14.49
CA TYR A 276 -0.18 -37.50 -14.64
C TYR A 276 1.02 -37.90 -13.77
N THR A 277 0.97 -39.09 -13.15
CA THR A 277 2.10 -39.61 -12.34
C THR A 277 2.49 -41.02 -12.74
N ASP A 278 3.74 -41.43 -12.48
CA ASP A 278 4.15 -42.83 -12.74
C ASP A 278 3.37 -43.87 -11.91
N GLN A 279 2.65 -43.43 -10.87
CA GLN A 279 1.82 -44.28 -10.02
C GLN A 279 0.37 -44.34 -10.49
N ASP A 280 -0.06 -43.40 -11.33
CA ASP A 280 -1.42 -43.27 -11.87
C ASP A 280 -1.37 -42.95 -13.37
N PRO A 281 -1.65 -43.94 -14.25
CA PRO A 281 -1.33 -43.87 -15.67
C PRO A 281 -2.31 -43.05 -16.54
N ASP A 282 -3.12 -42.20 -15.94
CA ASP A 282 -4.05 -41.24 -16.56
C ASP A 282 -3.90 -39.84 -15.97
N TYR A 283 -4.50 -38.85 -16.65
CA TYR A 283 -4.54 -37.48 -16.19
C TYR A 283 -5.71 -37.29 -15.24
N GLU A 284 -5.44 -36.59 -14.15
CA GLU A 284 -6.39 -36.36 -13.06
C GLU A 284 -6.46 -34.87 -12.75
N VAL A 285 -7.64 -34.38 -12.37
CA VAL A 285 -7.91 -32.97 -12.10
C VAL A 285 -7.57 -32.61 -10.67
N TYR A 286 -6.79 -31.54 -10.51
CA TYR A 286 -6.41 -30.94 -9.25
C TYR A 286 -6.87 -29.49 -9.21
N PHE A 287 -7.35 -29.08 -8.06
CA PHE A 287 -7.86 -27.75 -7.79
C PHE A 287 -7.15 -27.16 -6.57
N TYR A 288 -6.70 -25.93 -6.70
CA TYR A 288 -6.08 -25.14 -5.64
C TYR A 288 -6.98 -23.94 -5.33
N ASP A 289 -7.36 -23.81 -4.05
CA ASP A 289 -8.30 -22.82 -3.52
C ASP A 289 -7.60 -21.76 -2.65
N ASP A 290 -6.37 -21.37 -3.03
CA ASP A 290 -5.43 -20.51 -2.28
C ASP A 290 -4.88 -21.12 -0.97
N ASN A 291 -5.48 -22.18 -0.44
CA ASN A 291 -5.04 -22.76 0.83
C ASN A 291 -4.51 -24.18 0.70
N GLN A 292 -5.13 -24.99 -0.16
CA GLN A 292 -4.78 -26.38 -0.33
C GLN A 292 -4.98 -26.85 -1.77
N THR A 293 -4.26 -27.91 -2.11
CA THR A 293 -4.47 -28.65 -3.34
C THR A 293 -5.40 -29.85 -3.07
N ILE A 294 -6.52 -29.89 -3.77
CA ILE A 294 -7.51 -30.96 -3.74
C ILE A 294 -7.42 -31.73 -5.04
N ARG A 295 -7.27 -33.06 -4.95
CA ARG A 295 -7.44 -33.96 -6.10
C ARG A 295 -8.95 -34.21 -6.28
N LEU A 296 -9.53 -33.72 -7.37
CA LEU A 296 -10.96 -33.84 -7.65
C LEU A 296 -11.34 -35.20 -8.22
N THR A 297 -10.45 -35.80 -9.02
CA THR A 297 -10.67 -37.08 -9.69
C THR A 297 -9.61 -38.10 -9.27
N ASP A 298 -10.02 -39.35 -9.06
CA ASP A 298 -9.17 -40.50 -8.71
C ASP A 298 -9.83 -41.74 -9.32
N ASN A 299 -9.76 -41.85 -10.64
CA ASN A 299 -10.48 -42.85 -11.43
C ASN A 299 -9.54 -43.54 -12.46
N ASP A 300 -10.07 -44.29 -13.43
CA ASP A 300 -9.26 -44.98 -14.47
C ASP A 300 -9.56 -44.37 -15.87
N LEU A 301 -10.02 -43.13 -15.92
CA LEU A 301 -10.52 -42.40 -17.09
C LEU A 301 -9.61 -41.19 -17.35
N GLU A 302 -9.49 -40.79 -18.62
CA GLU A 302 -8.64 -39.66 -18.98
C GLU A 302 -9.41 -38.35 -18.73
N ASP A 303 -8.94 -37.56 -17.75
CA ASP A 303 -9.45 -36.22 -17.48
C ASP A 303 -8.62 -35.13 -18.19
N TYR A 304 -9.28 -34.18 -18.86
CA TYR A 304 -8.59 -33.15 -19.65
C TYR A 304 -9.37 -31.83 -19.76
N GLU A 305 -8.64 -30.77 -20.11
CA GLU A 305 -9.16 -29.40 -20.29
C GLU A 305 -9.97 -28.92 -19.07
N PRO A 306 -9.37 -28.89 -17.86
CA PRO A 306 -10.04 -28.36 -16.69
C PRO A 306 -10.03 -26.82 -16.75
N LEU A 307 -11.13 -26.22 -16.34
CA LEU A 307 -11.35 -24.77 -16.38
C LEU A 307 -11.97 -24.34 -15.05
N VAL A 308 -11.68 -23.12 -14.59
CA VAL A 308 -12.08 -22.62 -13.26
C VAL A 308 -12.74 -21.25 -13.37
N SER A 309 -13.76 -21.01 -12.55
CA SER A 309 -14.40 -19.71 -12.41
C SER A 309 -15.00 -19.54 -11.02
N GLU A 310 -15.62 -18.39 -10.76
CA GLU A 310 -16.40 -18.13 -9.54
C GLU A 310 -17.47 -19.20 -9.24
N LEU A 311 -17.99 -19.86 -10.28
CA LEU A 311 -19.02 -20.88 -10.15
C LEU A 311 -18.43 -22.22 -9.67
N GLY A 312 -17.19 -22.53 -10.06
CA GLY A 312 -16.51 -23.77 -9.71
C GLY A 312 -15.59 -24.29 -10.83
N VAL A 313 -15.32 -25.59 -10.78
CA VAL A 313 -14.39 -26.27 -11.69
C VAL A 313 -15.13 -27.19 -12.65
N VAL A 314 -14.68 -27.28 -13.88
CA VAL A 314 -15.33 -28.07 -14.93
C VAL A 314 -14.28 -28.72 -15.83
N TRP A 315 -14.52 -29.96 -16.25
CA TRP A 315 -13.56 -30.73 -17.04
C TRP A 315 -14.24 -31.82 -17.87
N HIS A 316 -13.48 -32.41 -18.80
CA HIS A 316 -13.89 -33.58 -19.56
C HIS A 316 -13.34 -34.86 -18.96
N GLU A 317 -14.14 -35.91 -19.02
CA GLU A 317 -13.74 -37.27 -18.67
C GLU A 317 -13.99 -38.20 -19.86
N ARG A 318 -13.06 -39.10 -20.21
CA ARG A 318 -13.23 -40.07 -21.30
C ARG A 318 -12.69 -41.46 -20.96
N ASP A 319 -13.44 -42.51 -21.30
CA ASP A 319 -12.93 -43.89 -21.37
C ASP A 319 -12.25 -44.15 -22.73
N VAL A 320 -10.94 -44.00 -22.75
CA VAL A 320 -10.09 -44.21 -23.93
C VAL A 320 -10.07 -45.69 -24.34
N GLU A 321 -10.18 -46.63 -23.40
CA GLU A 321 -10.14 -48.06 -23.68
C GLU A 321 -11.47 -48.57 -24.27
N ALA A 322 -12.60 -48.02 -23.82
CA ALA A 322 -13.92 -48.34 -24.34
C ALA A 322 -14.29 -47.55 -25.60
N ASN A 323 -13.50 -46.54 -25.99
CA ASN A 323 -13.77 -45.65 -27.12
C ASN A 323 -15.16 -45.01 -26.98
N THR A 324 -15.44 -44.50 -25.78
CA THR A 324 -16.65 -43.74 -25.48
C THR A 324 -16.50 -42.29 -25.93
N ASP A 325 -17.63 -41.62 -26.00
CA ASP A 325 -17.73 -40.17 -25.89
C ASP A 325 -17.09 -39.65 -24.60
N ALA A 326 -16.73 -38.36 -24.62
CA ALA A 326 -16.23 -37.66 -23.46
C ALA A 326 -17.40 -36.93 -22.80
N GLU A 327 -17.48 -36.92 -21.49
CA GLU A 327 -18.57 -36.27 -20.74
C GLU A 327 -18.07 -35.10 -19.91
N LEU A 328 -18.95 -34.12 -19.69
CA LEU A 328 -18.64 -32.88 -19.00
C LEU A 328 -19.05 -32.99 -17.52
N TYR A 329 -18.09 -32.76 -16.63
CA TYR A 329 -18.30 -32.79 -15.19
C TYR A 329 -18.06 -31.41 -14.59
N PHE A 330 -18.82 -31.09 -13.54
CA PHE A 330 -18.77 -29.81 -12.84
C PHE A 330 -18.68 -30.01 -11.32
N PHE A 331 -17.83 -29.25 -10.67
CA PHE A 331 -17.59 -29.23 -9.24
C PHE A 331 -17.93 -27.86 -8.66
N ASP A 332 -18.96 -27.81 -7.80
CA ASP A 332 -19.49 -26.57 -7.20
C ASP A 332 -18.73 -26.10 -5.94
N GLY A 333 -17.53 -26.64 -5.70
CA GLY A 333 -16.78 -26.48 -4.45
C GLY A 333 -17.12 -27.53 -3.38
N THR A 334 -18.21 -28.29 -3.52
CA THR A 334 -18.64 -29.31 -2.55
C THR A 334 -19.01 -30.66 -3.16
N THR A 335 -19.62 -30.66 -4.36
CA THR A 335 -20.13 -31.85 -5.03
C THR A 335 -19.76 -31.86 -6.50
N ILE A 336 -19.54 -33.06 -7.03
CA ILE A 336 -19.29 -33.29 -8.45
C ILE A 336 -20.59 -33.76 -9.11
N GLN A 337 -20.97 -33.10 -10.19
CA GLN A 337 -22.14 -33.39 -11.03
C GLN A 337 -21.69 -33.69 -12.46
N ASN A 338 -22.24 -34.76 -13.06
CA ASN A 338 -22.15 -34.96 -14.51
C ASN A 338 -23.23 -34.10 -15.21
N LEU A 339 -22.82 -33.26 -16.17
CA LEU A 339 -23.67 -32.38 -16.95
C LEU A 339 -24.17 -33.02 -18.26
N THR A 340 -23.44 -33.98 -18.82
CA THR A 340 -23.77 -34.68 -20.06
C THR A 340 -23.70 -36.18 -19.78
N ASP A 341 -24.84 -36.86 -19.56
CA ASP A 341 -24.89 -38.32 -19.39
C ASP A 341 -25.66 -38.89 -20.58
N ASN A 342 -24.98 -39.03 -21.72
CA ASN A 342 -25.62 -39.38 -22.99
C ASN A 342 -25.05 -40.70 -23.55
N ASP A 343 -25.93 -41.60 -23.97
CA ASP A 343 -25.56 -42.99 -24.33
C ASP A 343 -24.82 -43.13 -25.71
N ILE A 344 -24.72 -42.09 -26.57
CA ILE A 344 -24.33 -42.26 -27.99
C ILE A 344 -23.71 -41.02 -28.74
N ASP A 345 -23.22 -39.95 -28.09
CA ASP A 345 -22.93 -38.67 -28.80
C ASP A 345 -21.50 -38.13 -28.59
N TYR A 346 -20.78 -37.81 -29.68
CA TYR A 346 -19.42 -37.24 -29.60
C TYR A 346 -19.44 -35.74 -29.24
N ASN A 347 -19.19 -35.38 -27.99
CA ASN A 347 -18.91 -33.99 -27.58
C ASN A 347 -17.63 -33.46 -28.26
N PHE A 348 -17.70 -32.30 -28.92
CA PHE A 348 -16.58 -31.57 -29.52
C PHE A 348 -16.79 -30.08 -29.29
N GLY A 349 -15.72 -29.31 -29.03
CA GLY A 349 -15.83 -27.87 -28.89
C GLY A 349 -16.56 -27.45 -27.61
N VAL A 350 -16.40 -28.22 -26.54
CA VAL A 350 -16.73 -27.72 -25.21
C VAL A 350 -15.79 -26.56 -24.96
N GLN A 351 -16.36 -25.41 -24.70
CA GLN A 351 -15.67 -24.32 -24.06
C GLN A 351 -16.20 -24.27 -22.63
N ILE A 352 -15.33 -24.12 -21.67
CA ILE A 352 -15.52 -23.08 -20.68
C ILE A 352 -14.46 -22.06 -21.07
N SER A 353 -14.78 -20.77 -20.96
CA SER A 353 -14.05 -19.67 -21.61
C SER A 353 -12.58 -19.97 -21.99
N ASP A 354 -12.25 -19.96 -23.29
CA ASP A 354 -10.91 -19.59 -23.71
C ASP A 354 -10.76 -18.11 -23.36
N THR A 355 -10.46 -17.82 -22.08
CA THR A 355 -10.33 -16.50 -21.46
C THR A 355 -11.52 -15.57 -21.63
N GLN A 356 -11.95 -14.96 -20.51
CA GLN A 356 -12.98 -13.92 -20.34
C GLN A 356 -14.23 -14.47 -19.64
N ILE A 357 -14.09 -14.63 -18.34
CA ILE A 357 -15.15 -15.02 -17.41
C ILE A 357 -15.91 -13.74 -17.04
N SER A 358 -17.23 -13.80 -17.19
CA SER A 358 -18.11 -13.08 -16.27
C SER A 358 -19.45 -13.80 -16.22
N GLY A 359 -19.96 -14.02 -15.02
CA GLY A 359 -21.31 -14.49 -14.72
C GLY A 359 -21.53 -16.00 -14.79
N ASP A 360 -21.75 -16.65 -13.63
CA ASP A 360 -22.65 -17.78 -13.30
C ASP A 360 -22.86 -18.98 -14.29
N TRP A 361 -22.20 -19.08 -15.45
CA TRP A 361 -22.61 -19.90 -16.61
C TRP A 361 -21.47 -20.76 -17.21
N VAL A 362 -21.83 -21.96 -17.68
CA VAL A 362 -20.94 -22.90 -18.42
C VAL A 362 -21.55 -23.20 -19.79
N VAL A 363 -20.80 -23.07 -20.89
CA VAL A 363 -21.37 -23.08 -22.26
C VAL A 363 -20.60 -23.93 -23.26
N TRP A 364 -21.21 -24.98 -23.80
CA TRP A 364 -20.52 -25.90 -24.72
C TRP A 364 -21.31 -26.18 -26.00
N SER A 365 -20.61 -26.68 -27.04
CA SER A 365 -21.28 -27.31 -28.18
C SER A 365 -21.32 -28.83 -28.04
N ASN A 366 -22.48 -29.43 -28.31
CA ASN A 366 -22.65 -30.88 -28.33
C ASN A 366 -23.14 -31.34 -29.71
N ARG A 367 -22.65 -32.49 -30.17
CA ARG A 367 -23.08 -33.13 -31.42
C ARG A 367 -24.29 -34.02 -31.14
N ILE A 368 -25.40 -33.76 -31.80
CA ILE A 368 -26.63 -34.55 -31.63
C ILE A 368 -26.86 -35.46 -32.85
N PHE A 369 -27.05 -36.77 -32.62
CA PHE A 369 -27.50 -37.69 -33.66
C PHE A 369 -29.01 -37.56 -33.92
N ASN A 370 -29.39 -37.01 -35.08
CA ASN A 370 -30.80 -36.93 -35.47
C ASN A 370 -31.32 -38.25 -36.08
N GLU A 371 -32.14 -38.99 -35.34
CA GLU A 371 -32.76 -40.26 -35.78
C GLU A 371 -33.80 -40.08 -36.92
N ASP A 372 -34.30 -38.87 -37.16
CA ASP A 372 -35.41 -38.62 -38.11
C ASP A 372 -34.97 -38.50 -39.58
N TYR A 373 -33.66 -38.50 -39.88
CA TYR A 373 -33.17 -38.45 -41.27
C TYR A 373 -33.18 -39.83 -41.93
N PRO A 374 -33.94 -40.02 -43.03
CA PRO A 374 -34.09 -41.33 -43.65
C PRO A 374 -32.74 -41.82 -44.19
N VAL A 375 -32.28 -42.95 -43.65
CA VAL A 375 -31.14 -43.71 -44.16
C VAL A 375 -31.24 -43.81 -45.68
N GLY A 376 -30.32 -43.15 -46.38
CA GLY A 376 -30.25 -43.18 -47.84
C GLY A 376 -30.18 -44.62 -48.35
N GLU A 377 -30.69 -44.85 -49.56
CA GLU A 377 -30.80 -46.19 -50.17
C GLU A 377 -29.56 -47.08 -49.94
N PRO A 378 -29.75 -48.41 -49.79
CA PRO A 378 -28.66 -49.33 -49.49
C PRO A 378 -27.58 -49.27 -50.58
N GLY A 379 -26.48 -48.59 -50.25
CA GLY A 379 -25.39 -48.25 -51.18
C GLY A 379 -24.85 -46.82 -51.02
N SER A 380 -25.55 -45.94 -50.30
CA SER A 380 -24.99 -44.64 -49.85
C SER A 380 -23.94 -44.87 -48.75
N ILE A 381 -22.75 -44.29 -48.90
CA ILE A 381 -21.58 -44.50 -48.02
C ILE A 381 -21.48 -43.44 -46.92
N ARG A 382 -22.54 -42.65 -46.66
CA ARG A 382 -22.50 -41.58 -45.65
C ARG A 382 -23.52 -41.82 -44.54
N PRO A 383 -23.10 -41.72 -43.25
CA PRO A 383 -24.00 -41.83 -42.08
C PRO A 383 -25.02 -40.67 -42.06
N PRO A 384 -26.07 -40.73 -41.20
CA PRO A 384 -27.00 -39.63 -41.01
C PRO A 384 -26.25 -38.36 -40.57
N ALA A 385 -26.83 -37.22 -40.94
CA ALA A 385 -26.33 -35.86 -40.72
C ALA A 385 -26.07 -35.54 -39.23
N ASP A 386 -24.91 -34.97 -38.94
CA ASP A 386 -24.50 -34.53 -37.60
C ASP A 386 -24.95 -33.08 -37.36
N ASP A 387 -25.81 -32.83 -36.36
CA ASP A 387 -26.16 -31.47 -35.93
C ASP A 387 -25.33 -31.08 -34.70
N TYR A 388 -25.02 -29.79 -34.53
CA TYR A 388 -24.29 -29.28 -33.37
C TYR A 388 -25.10 -28.16 -32.73
N ASP A 389 -25.38 -28.32 -31.44
CA ASP A 389 -26.19 -27.40 -30.64
C ASP A 389 -25.36 -26.77 -29.53
N ILE A 390 -25.70 -25.54 -29.15
CA ILE A 390 -25.11 -24.82 -28.02
C ILE A 390 -25.94 -25.08 -26.76
N PHE A 391 -25.27 -25.46 -25.69
CA PHE A 391 -25.84 -25.71 -24.38
C PHE A 391 -25.28 -24.73 -23.35
N LEU A 392 -26.11 -24.38 -22.37
CA LEU A 392 -25.80 -23.53 -21.23
C LEU A 392 -26.15 -24.27 -19.94
N PHE A 393 -25.26 -24.26 -18.97
CA PHE A 393 -25.53 -24.60 -17.57
C PHE A 393 -25.52 -23.33 -16.71
N ASP A 394 -26.64 -23.03 -16.06
CA ASP A 394 -26.88 -21.81 -15.26
C ASP A 394 -26.60 -21.99 -13.74
N GLY A 395 -25.80 -23.00 -13.39
CA GLY A 395 -25.60 -23.45 -12.01
C GLY A 395 -26.68 -24.40 -11.47
N ASN A 396 -27.85 -24.50 -12.12
CA ASN A 396 -28.93 -25.41 -11.70
C ASN A 396 -29.48 -26.30 -12.82
N ASN A 397 -29.52 -25.80 -14.05
CA ASN A 397 -30.18 -26.44 -15.19
C ASN A 397 -29.30 -26.39 -16.42
N VAL A 398 -29.35 -27.46 -17.21
CA VAL A 398 -28.81 -27.50 -18.57
C VAL A 398 -29.89 -27.09 -19.56
N ILE A 399 -29.60 -26.10 -20.41
CA ILE A 399 -30.50 -25.48 -21.38
C ILE A 399 -29.88 -25.61 -22.77
N ASN A 400 -30.61 -26.20 -23.74
CA ASN A 400 -30.22 -26.17 -25.14
C ASN A 400 -30.66 -24.82 -25.75
N LEU A 401 -29.70 -23.95 -26.06
CA LEU A 401 -29.93 -22.62 -26.63
C LEU A 401 -30.32 -22.68 -28.11
N SER A 402 -29.79 -23.66 -28.86
CA SER A 402 -30.07 -23.85 -30.29
C SER A 402 -31.52 -24.27 -30.55
N GLU A 403 -32.11 -25.15 -29.73
CA GLU A 403 -33.51 -25.60 -29.89
C GLU A 403 -34.55 -24.57 -29.41
N ALA A 404 -34.21 -23.70 -28.45
CA ALA A 404 -35.17 -22.82 -27.79
C ALA A 404 -35.80 -21.76 -28.73
N TYR A 405 -35.14 -21.40 -29.84
CA TYR A 405 -35.56 -20.28 -30.70
C TYR A 405 -35.42 -20.49 -32.22
N GLY A 406 -35.23 -21.74 -32.67
CA GLY A 406 -34.71 -22.08 -34.00
C GLY A 406 -35.40 -21.50 -35.25
N THR A 407 -34.66 -21.54 -36.37
CA THR A 407 -35.24 -21.65 -37.72
C THR A 407 -34.36 -22.46 -38.68
N ASP A 408 -34.86 -23.62 -39.10
CA ASP A 408 -34.39 -24.46 -40.22
C ASP A 408 -34.60 -23.82 -41.62
N THR A 409 -34.62 -22.48 -41.74
CA THR A 409 -34.87 -21.81 -43.03
C THR A 409 -34.06 -20.53 -43.19
N LEU A 410 -33.33 -20.42 -44.32
CA LEU A 410 -32.64 -19.18 -44.73
C LEU A 410 -33.64 -18.00 -44.83
N PRO A 411 -33.33 -16.84 -44.23
CA PRO A 411 -34.11 -15.63 -44.43
C PRO A 411 -34.15 -15.24 -45.91
N GLY A 412 -35.32 -15.39 -46.54
CA GLY A 412 -35.59 -14.90 -47.90
C GLY A 412 -35.56 -15.91 -49.04
N THR A 413 -35.16 -17.17 -48.82
CA THR A 413 -35.18 -18.23 -49.86
C THR A 413 -36.28 -19.26 -49.65
N GLY A 414 -36.65 -19.56 -48.40
CA GLY A 414 -37.65 -20.58 -48.07
C GLY A 414 -37.18 -22.02 -48.29
N ASP A 415 -35.87 -22.22 -48.49
CA ASP A 415 -35.25 -23.54 -48.56
C ASP A 415 -34.91 -24.04 -47.15
N SER A 416 -35.17 -25.33 -46.88
CA SER A 416 -34.79 -26.00 -45.63
C SER A 416 -33.28 -26.20 -45.59
N ILE A 417 -32.64 -25.80 -44.50
CA ILE A 417 -31.18 -25.77 -44.33
C ILE A 417 -30.84 -26.36 -42.98
N ILE A 418 -29.73 -27.10 -42.93
CA ILE A 418 -29.22 -27.63 -41.67
C ILE A 418 -28.14 -26.66 -41.20
N TRP A 419 -28.32 -26.14 -40.00
CA TRP A 419 -27.33 -25.30 -39.35
C TRP A 419 -26.35 -26.16 -38.58
N ARG A 420 -25.19 -25.60 -38.29
CA ARG A 420 -24.18 -26.24 -37.46
C ARG A 420 -23.65 -25.14 -36.56
N ASP A 421 -24.06 -25.15 -35.31
CA ASP A 421 -23.60 -24.18 -34.33
C ASP A 421 -22.26 -24.64 -33.73
N TRP A 422 -21.34 -23.71 -33.55
CA TRP A 422 -19.97 -24.02 -33.12
C TRP A 422 -19.31 -22.77 -32.55
N ASN A 423 -18.23 -23.00 -31.80
CA ASN A 423 -17.42 -21.95 -31.18
C ASN A 423 -18.25 -21.00 -30.30
N PRO A 424 -18.94 -21.52 -29.26
CA PRO A 424 -19.53 -20.64 -28.27
C PRO A 424 -18.43 -19.82 -27.60
N GLN A 425 -18.72 -18.57 -27.29
CA GLN A 425 -17.88 -17.61 -26.58
C GLN A 425 -18.78 -16.91 -25.56
N ILE A 426 -18.25 -16.56 -24.39
CA ILE A 426 -19.02 -15.93 -23.31
C ILE A 426 -18.30 -14.65 -22.86
N SER A 427 -19.09 -13.62 -22.53
CA SER A 427 -18.66 -12.41 -21.83
C SER A 427 -19.85 -11.95 -21.00
N ASP A 428 -19.71 -11.96 -19.69
CA ASP A 428 -20.76 -11.56 -18.75
C ASP A 428 -22.04 -12.37 -18.96
N ASP A 429 -23.18 -11.69 -18.93
CA ASP A 429 -24.50 -12.27 -19.17
C ASP A 429 -24.79 -12.53 -20.67
N LYS A 430 -23.74 -12.63 -21.52
CA LYS A 430 -23.88 -12.79 -22.97
C LYS A 430 -23.12 -13.98 -23.52
N ILE A 431 -23.80 -14.73 -24.40
CA ILE A 431 -23.21 -15.86 -25.12
C ILE A 431 -23.27 -15.58 -26.61
N TYR A 432 -22.14 -15.75 -27.29
CA TYR A 432 -21.99 -15.58 -28.72
C TYR A 432 -21.62 -16.92 -29.36
N TRP A 433 -22.10 -17.20 -30.56
CA TRP A 433 -21.63 -18.36 -31.31
C TRP A 433 -21.72 -18.15 -32.81
N ALA A 434 -20.96 -18.96 -33.54
CA ALA A 434 -21.02 -19.01 -35.00
C ALA A 434 -21.89 -20.18 -35.47
N SER A 435 -22.50 -20.01 -36.62
CA SER A 435 -23.30 -21.04 -37.27
C SER A 435 -23.01 -21.12 -38.77
N SER A 436 -22.98 -22.34 -39.30
CA SER A 436 -22.80 -22.58 -40.74
C SER A 436 -23.98 -23.35 -41.31
N GLY A 437 -24.66 -22.76 -42.29
CA GLY A 437 -25.75 -23.41 -43.00
C GLY A 437 -25.25 -24.29 -44.14
N TYR A 438 -25.82 -25.48 -44.28
CA TYR A 438 -25.58 -26.43 -45.36
C TYR A 438 -26.86 -26.78 -46.14
N ASP A 439 -26.72 -27.09 -47.43
CA ASP A 439 -27.82 -27.68 -48.19
C ASP A 439 -28.21 -29.05 -47.59
N LEU A 440 -29.46 -29.48 -47.80
CA LEU A 440 -30.02 -30.73 -47.22
C LEU A 440 -29.21 -32.02 -47.57
N ASP A 441 -28.34 -31.95 -48.59
CA ASP A 441 -27.47 -33.04 -49.02
C ASP A 441 -26.03 -32.95 -48.44
N TRP A 442 -25.72 -31.94 -47.61
CA TRP A 442 -24.42 -31.68 -46.99
C TRP A 442 -23.25 -31.53 -47.97
N ARG A 443 -23.49 -30.89 -49.12
CA ARG A 443 -22.51 -30.74 -50.20
C ARG A 443 -21.95 -29.35 -50.32
N GLU A 444 -22.76 -28.33 -50.07
CA GLU A 444 -22.35 -26.94 -50.24
C GLU A 444 -22.74 -26.14 -49.00
N ARG A 445 -21.77 -25.38 -48.46
CA ARG A 445 -22.01 -24.36 -47.45
C ARG A 445 -22.82 -23.25 -48.12
N VAL A 446 -24.01 -22.97 -47.59
CA VAL A 446 -24.97 -22.01 -48.18
C VAL A 446 -24.99 -20.66 -47.45
N GLY A 447 -24.35 -20.57 -46.28
CA GLY A 447 -24.15 -19.32 -45.55
C GLY A 447 -23.51 -19.49 -44.18
N THR A 448 -23.20 -18.35 -43.57
CA THR A 448 -22.69 -18.17 -42.21
C THR A 448 -23.59 -17.20 -41.46
N ALA A 449 -23.71 -17.40 -40.15
CA ALA A 449 -24.40 -16.49 -39.25
C ALA A 449 -23.70 -16.50 -37.89
N SER A 450 -23.88 -15.45 -37.12
CA SER A 450 -23.50 -15.40 -35.72
C SER A 450 -24.72 -15.01 -34.88
N TYR A 451 -24.75 -15.44 -33.63
CA TYR A 451 -25.86 -15.24 -32.71
C TYR A 451 -25.35 -14.71 -31.37
N LEU A 452 -26.19 -13.96 -30.68
CA LEU A 452 -26.02 -13.43 -29.33
C LEU A 452 -27.21 -13.88 -28.47
N PHE A 453 -26.96 -14.48 -27.32
CA PHE A 453 -27.92 -14.66 -26.24
C PHE A 453 -27.62 -13.67 -25.12
N ASP A 454 -28.61 -12.87 -24.72
CA ASP A 454 -28.50 -11.78 -23.72
C ASP A 454 -29.06 -12.15 -22.33
N GLY A 455 -29.06 -13.45 -21.99
CA GLY A 455 -29.71 -13.97 -20.79
C GLY A 455 -31.24 -14.11 -20.91
N GLN A 456 -31.89 -13.48 -21.90
CA GLN A 456 -33.34 -13.57 -22.10
C GLN A 456 -33.73 -14.10 -23.48
N SER A 457 -32.99 -13.73 -24.52
CA SER A 457 -33.35 -13.95 -25.92
C SER A 457 -32.14 -14.11 -26.83
N VAL A 458 -32.34 -14.85 -27.92
CA VAL A 458 -31.32 -15.03 -28.97
C VAL A 458 -31.58 -14.07 -30.12
N THR A 459 -30.56 -13.31 -30.51
CA THR A 459 -30.58 -12.37 -31.64
C THR A 459 -29.50 -12.73 -32.65
N GLN A 460 -29.83 -12.72 -33.94
CA GLN A 460 -28.86 -12.92 -35.02
C GLN A 460 -28.04 -11.64 -35.25
N LEU A 461 -26.71 -11.77 -35.25
CA LEU A 461 -25.77 -10.72 -35.61
C LEU A 461 -25.56 -10.76 -37.14
N ASN A 462 -25.81 -9.63 -37.80
CA ASN A 462 -25.56 -9.50 -39.23
C ASN A 462 -24.12 -8.96 -39.42
N GLU A 463 -23.42 -9.43 -40.47
CA GLU A 463 -22.05 -8.99 -40.85
C GLU A 463 -20.88 -9.50 -39.98
N VAL A 464 -21.16 -10.19 -38.87
CA VAL A 464 -20.17 -10.91 -38.05
C VAL A 464 -20.09 -12.36 -38.52
N GLU A 465 -18.87 -12.84 -38.78
CA GLU A 465 -18.61 -14.22 -39.21
C GLU A 465 -17.37 -14.77 -38.49
N ASP A 466 -17.40 -16.01 -37.98
CA ASP A 466 -16.21 -16.64 -37.36
C ASP A 466 -15.61 -15.82 -36.19
N ILE A 467 -16.43 -15.66 -35.13
CA ILE A 467 -16.06 -14.96 -33.88
C ILE A 467 -14.81 -15.60 -33.27
N ARG A 468 -13.87 -14.75 -32.83
CA ARG A 468 -12.57 -15.16 -32.27
C ARG A 468 -12.36 -14.75 -30.82
N ALA A 469 -12.90 -13.62 -30.40
CA ALA A 469 -12.83 -13.15 -29.03
C ALA A 469 -14.01 -12.20 -28.75
N VAL A 470 -14.48 -12.16 -27.51
CA VAL A 470 -15.60 -11.33 -27.06
C VAL A 470 -15.27 -10.70 -25.71
N SER A 471 -15.72 -9.46 -25.50
CA SER A 471 -15.71 -8.75 -24.22
C SER A 471 -16.92 -7.81 -24.14
N GLU A 472 -17.06 -7.07 -23.03
CA GLU A 472 -18.03 -5.98 -22.93
C GLU A 472 -17.88 -4.94 -24.03
N ALA A 473 -16.65 -4.55 -24.42
CA ALA A 473 -16.47 -3.53 -25.44
C ALA A 473 -16.78 -4.01 -26.86
N GLY A 474 -16.79 -5.32 -27.12
CA GLY A 474 -17.17 -5.79 -28.44
C GLY A 474 -16.76 -7.20 -28.83
N ILE A 475 -16.89 -7.45 -30.13
CA ILE A 475 -16.64 -8.75 -30.75
C ILE A 475 -15.50 -8.60 -31.77
N VAL A 476 -14.53 -9.50 -31.70
CA VAL A 476 -13.50 -9.65 -32.73
C VAL A 476 -13.79 -10.87 -33.60
N TRP A 477 -13.72 -10.71 -34.92
CA TRP A 477 -13.88 -11.82 -35.87
C TRP A 477 -12.99 -11.68 -37.10
N PHE A 478 -12.83 -12.77 -37.86
CA PHE A 478 -12.07 -12.77 -39.10
C PHE A 478 -12.97 -12.72 -40.34
N GLY A 479 -12.63 -11.86 -41.30
CA GLY A 479 -13.38 -11.74 -42.56
C GLY A 479 -13.37 -13.00 -43.43
N ASP A 480 -14.43 -13.19 -44.22
CA ASP A 480 -14.76 -14.38 -45.02
C ASP A 480 -13.55 -15.12 -45.66
N SER A 481 -13.35 -16.35 -45.18
CA SER A 481 -12.39 -17.34 -45.70
C SER A 481 -12.67 -17.82 -47.13
N SER A 482 -13.81 -17.45 -47.74
CA SER A 482 -14.18 -17.86 -49.10
C SER A 482 -13.58 -16.98 -50.22
N GLY A 483 -13.00 -15.82 -49.87
CA GLY A 483 -12.55 -14.79 -50.82
C GLY A 483 -11.04 -14.58 -51.01
N GLY A 484 -10.18 -15.21 -50.20
CA GLY A 484 -8.72 -15.05 -50.30
C GLY A 484 -8.11 -13.92 -49.45
N ASP A 485 -8.90 -13.24 -48.62
CA ASP A 485 -8.47 -12.24 -47.63
C ASP A 485 -8.45 -12.83 -46.20
N SER A 486 -7.86 -14.02 -46.05
CA SER A 486 -7.96 -14.86 -44.83
C SER A 486 -7.08 -14.39 -43.65
N GLY A 487 -6.96 -13.09 -43.39
CA GLY A 487 -6.08 -12.56 -42.33
C GLY A 487 -6.45 -11.17 -41.80
N ILE A 488 -7.59 -10.61 -42.21
CA ILE A 488 -8.13 -9.34 -41.71
C ILE A 488 -9.08 -9.62 -40.55
N ALA A 489 -8.80 -9.01 -39.40
CA ALA A 489 -9.64 -9.01 -38.23
C ALA A 489 -10.49 -7.74 -38.16
N TYR A 490 -11.70 -7.87 -37.65
CA TYR A 490 -12.65 -6.78 -37.48
C TYR A 490 -13.07 -6.72 -36.01
N PHE A 491 -13.28 -5.50 -35.52
CA PHE A 491 -13.83 -5.22 -34.21
C PHE A 491 -15.22 -4.59 -34.34
N TYR A 492 -16.17 -5.08 -33.55
CA TYR A 492 -17.55 -4.58 -33.50
C TYR A 492 -17.88 -4.18 -32.08
N ASN A 493 -18.10 -2.87 -31.88
CA ASN A 493 -18.36 -2.27 -30.57
C ASN A 493 -19.85 -2.14 -30.20
N GLY A 494 -20.73 -2.87 -30.90
CA GLY A 494 -22.18 -2.76 -30.73
C GLY A 494 -22.89 -1.76 -31.65
N ASP A 495 -22.17 -0.80 -32.26
CA ASP A 495 -22.72 0.21 -33.18
C ASP A 495 -22.04 0.22 -34.56
N THR A 496 -20.73 -0.01 -34.60
CA THR A 496 -19.89 0.11 -35.81
C THR A 496 -18.93 -1.07 -35.97
N VAL A 497 -18.65 -1.43 -37.22
CA VAL A 497 -17.64 -2.43 -37.61
C VAL A 497 -16.40 -1.71 -38.11
N GLU A 498 -15.25 -1.96 -37.48
CA GLU A 498 -13.95 -1.37 -37.85
C GLU A 498 -12.91 -2.47 -38.14
N PRO A 499 -12.12 -2.37 -39.22
CA PRO A 499 -11.02 -3.29 -39.45
C PRO A 499 -9.88 -3.01 -38.45
N ILE A 500 -9.40 -4.04 -37.76
CA ILE A 500 -8.24 -3.96 -36.85
C ILE A 500 -6.95 -3.82 -37.65
N ASN A 501 -6.89 -4.43 -38.84
CA ASN A 501 -5.74 -4.38 -39.74
C ASN A 501 -6.15 -4.22 -41.21
N ASP A 502 -5.42 -3.37 -41.94
CA ASP A 502 -5.62 -3.16 -43.38
C ASP A 502 -4.86 -4.18 -44.26
N SER A 503 -3.90 -4.92 -43.68
CA SER A 503 -3.06 -5.91 -44.36
C SER A 503 -2.45 -6.89 -43.35
N GLY A 504 -1.58 -7.81 -43.77
CA GLY A 504 -0.93 -8.76 -42.87
C GLY A 504 -1.81 -9.95 -42.47
N TYR A 505 -1.42 -10.64 -41.39
CA TYR A 505 -2.11 -11.84 -40.90
C TYR A 505 -2.15 -11.85 -39.37
N VAL A 506 -3.35 -11.89 -38.79
CA VAL A 506 -3.57 -12.08 -37.34
C VAL A 506 -3.65 -13.58 -37.04
N TYR A 507 -2.91 -14.07 -36.04
CA TYR A 507 -2.90 -15.49 -35.65
C TYR A 507 -3.82 -15.78 -34.47
N ASN A 508 -3.56 -15.13 -33.34
CA ASN A 508 -4.39 -15.14 -32.13
C ASN A 508 -4.75 -13.72 -31.73
N VAL A 509 -5.92 -13.56 -31.14
CA VAL A 509 -6.42 -12.31 -30.56
C VAL A 509 -7.07 -12.64 -29.23
N LYS A 510 -6.76 -11.83 -28.22
CA LYS A 510 -7.44 -11.79 -26.94
C LYS A 510 -7.94 -10.38 -26.72
N ILE A 511 -9.05 -10.24 -26.02
CA ILE A 511 -9.67 -8.96 -25.69
C ILE A 511 -9.97 -8.99 -24.19
N SER A 512 -9.96 -7.84 -23.52
CA SER A 512 -10.39 -7.63 -22.13
C SER A 512 -10.97 -6.23 -22.01
N GLU A 513 -12.17 -6.09 -21.45
CA GLU A 513 -12.97 -4.85 -21.42
C GLU A 513 -12.76 -4.02 -22.68
N ASN A 514 -11.87 -3.01 -22.66
CA ASN A 514 -11.58 -2.04 -23.72
C ASN A 514 -10.27 -2.24 -24.50
N GLN A 515 -9.48 -3.27 -24.18
CA GLN A 515 -8.18 -3.52 -24.81
C GLN A 515 -8.16 -4.87 -25.53
N LEU A 516 -7.38 -4.95 -26.61
CA LEU A 516 -7.13 -6.22 -27.29
C LEU A 516 -5.64 -6.39 -27.52
N VAL A 517 -5.16 -7.61 -27.33
CA VAL A 517 -3.80 -8.02 -27.69
C VAL A 517 -3.88 -9.05 -28.80
N LEU A 518 -2.96 -8.97 -29.74
CA LEU A 518 -2.90 -9.91 -30.84
C LEU A 518 -1.49 -10.26 -31.28
N THR A 519 -1.37 -11.43 -31.87
CA THR A 519 -0.17 -11.87 -32.59
C THR A 519 -0.34 -11.56 -34.07
N TYR A 520 0.53 -10.72 -34.60
CA TYR A 520 0.38 -10.19 -35.96
C TYR A 520 1.65 -10.26 -36.78
N ALA A 521 1.49 -10.74 -38.01
CA ALA A 521 2.50 -10.76 -39.06
C ALA A 521 2.20 -9.66 -40.10
N PRO A 522 2.87 -8.49 -40.04
CA PRO A 522 2.61 -7.38 -40.97
C PRO A 522 2.89 -7.74 -42.44
N GLN A 523 3.83 -8.67 -42.69
CA GLN A 523 4.22 -9.09 -44.05
C GLN A 523 3.39 -10.29 -44.57
N GLY A 524 2.39 -10.74 -43.80
CA GLY A 524 1.47 -11.82 -44.18
C GLY A 524 1.92 -13.21 -43.73
N TRP A 525 1.16 -14.22 -44.14
CA TRP A 525 1.29 -15.59 -43.61
C TRP A 525 2.70 -16.18 -43.78
N GLY A 526 3.27 -16.70 -42.68
CA GLY A 526 4.60 -17.29 -42.64
C GLY A 526 5.77 -16.29 -42.57
N SER A 527 5.51 -15.02 -42.28
CA SER A 527 6.52 -14.02 -41.92
C SER A 527 6.66 -13.87 -40.39
N ASP A 528 7.69 -13.16 -39.95
CA ASP A 528 7.93 -12.86 -38.54
C ASP A 528 6.73 -12.06 -37.98
N TYR A 529 6.28 -12.46 -36.79
CA TYR A 529 5.15 -11.85 -36.09
C TYR A 529 5.57 -11.35 -34.72
N GLY A 530 4.90 -10.28 -34.28
CA GLY A 530 5.10 -9.66 -32.97
C GLY A 530 3.82 -9.65 -32.15
N ILE A 531 3.94 -9.12 -30.93
CA ILE A 531 2.81 -8.82 -30.05
C ILE A 531 2.41 -7.37 -30.29
N TYR A 532 1.12 -7.15 -30.54
CA TYR A 532 0.54 -5.84 -30.76
C TYR A 532 -0.67 -5.67 -29.85
N THR A 533 -0.92 -4.44 -29.42
CA THR A 533 -2.18 -4.04 -28.77
C THR A 533 -2.91 -3.02 -29.63
N TYR A 534 -4.21 -2.85 -29.43
CA TYR A 534 -5.00 -1.82 -30.09
C TYR A 534 -5.24 -0.66 -29.12
N LYS A 535 -4.64 0.51 -29.38
CA LYS A 535 -4.76 1.72 -28.55
C LYS A 535 -5.22 2.88 -29.44
N ASN A 536 -6.23 3.63 -29.01
CA ASN A 536 -6.77 4.82 -29.70
C ASN A 536 -7.19 4.60 -31.18
N GLY A 537 -7.68 3.40 -31.51
CA GLY A 537 -8.10 3.08 -32.88
C GLY A 537 -6.95 2.71 -33.84
N GLU A 538 -5.74 2.54 -33.31
CA GLU A 538 -4.57 2.10 -34.09
C GLU A 538 -3.91 0.87 -33.45
N LEU A 539 -3.27 0.06 -34.30
CA LEU A 539 -2.50 -1.09 -33.86
C LEU A 539 -1.10 -0.64 -33.44
N VAL A 540 -0.78 -0.81 -32.17
CA VAL A 540 0.51 -0.45 -31.55
C VAL A 540 1.35 -1.70 -31.33
N GLU A 541 2.61 -1.64 -31.78
CA GLU A 541 3.59 -2.72 -31.57
C GLU A 541 4.07 -2.71 -30.12
N LEU A 542 3.86 -3.81 -29.39
CA LEU A 542 4.39 -3.98 -28.03
C LEU A 542 5.79 -4.58 -28.09
N PHE A 543 5.94 -5.66 -28.85
CA PHE A 543 7.18 -6.42 -28.93
C PHE A 543 7.35 -7.04 -30.32
N TYR A 544 8.49 -6.78 -30.96
CA TYR A 544 8.83 -7.36 -32.26
C TYR A 544 10.25 -7.95 -32.23
N PRO A 545 10.38 -9.29 -32.19
CA PRO A 545 11.68 -9.90 -31.98
C PRO A 545 12.62 -9.71 -33.18
N ASN A 546 13.78 -9.08 -32.94
CA ASN A 546 14.80 -8.78 -33.97
C ASN A 546 15.51 -10.02 -34.57
N SER A 547 15.23 -11.25 -34.11
CA SER A 547 16.02 -12.42 -34.53
C SER A 547 15.31 -13.77 -34.48
N GLY A 548 14.07 -13.88 -34.99
CA GLY A 548 13.39 -15.18 -35.09
C GLY A 548 13.15 -15.88 -33.74
N SER A 549 13.22 -15.12 -32.65
CA SER A 549 12.48 -15.42 -31.44
C SER A 549 10.99 -15.20 -31.75
N TYR A 550 10.11 -15.95 -31.11
CA TYR A 550 8.69 -15.91 -31.39
C TYR A 550 7.99 -15.65 -30.05
N GLY A 551 7.18 -14.59 -29.96
CA GLY A 551 6.24 -14.43 -28.85
C GLY A 551 5.03 -15.29 -29.17
N PHE A 552 4.69 -16.25 -28.31
CA PHE A 552 3.57 -17.15 -28.54
C PHE A 552 2.48 -16.89 -27.51
N ASP A 553 1.25 -16.84 -28.01
CA ASP A 553 0.02 -16.91 -27.21
C ASP A 553 -0.06 -15.85 -26.09
N PRO A 554 -0.24 -14.57 -26.44
CA PRO A 554 -0.45 -13.53 -25.45
C PRO A 554 -1.78 -13.75 -24.74
N GLU A 555 -1.81 -13.45 -23.45
CA GLU A 555 -3.01 -13.34 -22.64
C GLU A 555 -3.12 -11.91 -22.08
N ILE A 556 -4.34 -11.46 -21.77
CA ILE A 556 -4.63 -10.09 -21.36
C ILE A 556 -5.65 -10.06 -20.22
N SER A 557 -5.39 -9.23 -19.22
CA SER A 557 -6.37 -8.74 -18.25
C SER A 557 -6.62 -7.24 -18.49
N GLU A 558 -7.50 -6.61 -17.72
CA GLU A 558 -7.87 -5.19 -17.91
C GLU A 558 -6.66 -4.26 -17.98
N SER A 559 -5.63 -4.56 -17.19
CA SER A 559 -4.47 -3.68 -16.98
C SER A 559 -3.14 -4.30 -17.40
N ASN A 560 -3.10 -5.57 -17.79
CA ASN A 560 -1.83 -6.28 -18.00
C ASN A 560 -1.86 -7.20 -19.23
N ILE A 561 -0.73 -7.30 -19.91
CA ILE A 561 -0.51 -8.28 -20.99
C ILE A 561 0.67 -9.16 -20.62
N VAL A 562 0.48 -10.48 -20.76
CA VAL A 562 1.52 -11.49 -20.53
C VAL A 562 1.71 -12.35 -21.77
N TRP A 563 2.94 -12.75 -22.05
CA TRP A 563 3.25 -13.71 -23.11
C TRP A 563 4.52 -14.48 -22.77
N TRP A 564 4.76 -15.58 -23.46
CA TRP A 564 6.06 -16.23 -23.39
C TRP A 564 6.83 -16.11 -24.71
N GLY A 565 8.15 -16.13 -24.62
CA GLY A 565 9.03 -16.00 -25.78
C GLY A 565 10.49 -16.30 -25.47
N TYR A 566 11.36 -16.06 -26.44
CA TYR A 566 12.81 -16.26 -26.28
C TYR A 566 13.52 -14.91 -26.23
N GLU A 567 14.22 -14.58 -25.14
CA GLU A 567 15.06 -13.35 -25.08
C GLU A 567 16.07 -13.28 -26.24
N ASN A 568 16.67 -14.41 -26.61
CA ASN A 568 17.61 -14.54 -27.71
C ASN A 568 17.45 -15.90 -28.40
N SER A 569 17.23 -15.92 -29.71
CA SER A 569 17.03 -17.16 -30.49
C SER A 569 18.19 -18.17 -30.41
N SER A 570 19.35 -17.76 -29.89
CA SER A 570 20.51 -18.64 -29.65
C SER A 570 20.49 -19.41 -28.33
N SER A 571 19.74 -18.97 -27.29
CA SER A 571 19.67 -19.71 -26.01
C SER A 571 18.73 -20.91 -26.11
N GLY A 572 17.64 -20.78 -26.86
CA GLY A 572 16.56 -21.77 -26.93
C GLY A 572 15.80 -21.93 -25.61
N ILE A 573 15.99 -21.00 -24.66
CA ILE A 573 15.35 -20.97 -23.34
C ILE A 573 14.20 -19.97 -23.38
N ALA A 574 13.00 -20.42 -23.04
CA ALA A 574 11.80 -19.58 -23.02
C ALA A 574 11.60 -18.90 -21.66
N ASP A 575 11.11 -17.67 -21.72
CA ASP A 575 10.80 -16.80 -20.60
C ASP A 575 9.37 -16.28 -20.69
N VAL A 576 8.81 -15.91 -19.54
CA VAL A 576 7.53 -15.19 -19.44
C VAL A 576 7.81 -13.70 -19.32
N PHE A 577 7.16 -12.92 -20.18
CA PHE A 577 7.24 -11.47 -20.25
C PHE A 577 5.90 -10.84 -19.90
N PHE A 578 5.98 -9.65 -19.33
CA PHE A 578 4.83 -8.90 -18.84
C PHE A 578 4.99 -7.42 -19.18
N VAL A 579 3.86 -6.77 -19.49
CA VAL A 579 3.74 -5.32 -19.61
C VAL A 579 2.47 -4.86 -18.91
N SER A 580 2.60 -3.78 -18.13
CA SER A 580 1.45 -3.08 -17.58
C SER A 580 0.96 -2.04 -18.59
N LEU A 581 -0.33 -2.07 -18.87
CA LEU A 581 -1.02 -1.17 -19.79
C LEU A 581 -1.22 0.23 -19.21
N ASN A 582 -1.11 0.36 -17.88
CA ASN A 582 -1.31 1.60 -17.13
C ASN A 582 0.01 2.29 -16.76
N ASP A 583 1.16 1.84 -17.29
CA ASP A 583 2.45 2.47 -17.00
C ASP A 583 2.49 3.90 -17.57
N PRO A 584 2.67 4.93 -16.73
CA PRO A 584 2.66 6.34 -17.14
C PRO A 584 3.78 6.71 -18.10
N ALA A 585 4.83 5.88 -18.23
CA ALA A 585 5.86 6.06 -19.26
C ALA A 585 5.33 5.78 -20.70
N ASN A 586 4.14 5.17 -20.83
CA ASN A 586 3.60 4.65 -22.09
C ASN A 586 2.41 5.47 -22.63
N ASP A 587 2.16 6.62 -22.03
CA ASP A 587 1.26 7.60 -22.61
C ASP A 587 2.04 8.61 -23.45
N LEU A 588 1.82 8.58 -24.76
CA LEU A 588 2.34 9.61 -25.66
C LEU A 588 1.37 10.78 -25.59
N ASP A 589 1.45 11.52 -24.49
CA ASP A 589 0.72 12.76 -24.34
C ASP A 589 1.16 13.77 -25.41
N THR A 590 0.20 14.21 -26.21
CA THR A 590 0.39 15.17 -27.31
C THR A 590 -0.44 16.42 -27.13
N GLU A 591 -1.23 16.52 -26.05
CA GLU A 591 -1.94 17.75 -25.74
C GLU A 591 -0.95 18.80 -25.19
N ILE A 592 -1.28 20.08 -25.34
CA ILE A 592 -0.42 21.15 -24.83
C ILE A 592 -1.09 21.77 -23.60
N PRO A 593 -0.34 22.08 -22.53
CA PRO A 593 -0.90 22.69 -21.34
C PRO A 593 -1.60 24.02 -21.63
N VAL A 594 -2.69 24.29 -20.90
CA VAL A 594 -3.50 25.50 -21.04
C VAL A 594 -3.39 26.37 -19.80
N ILE A 595 -2.75 27.54 -19.93
CA ILE A 595 -2.68 28.55 -18.86
C ILE A 595 -4.00 29.34 -18.80
N SER A 596 -4.57 29.45 -17.60
CA SER A 596 -5.77 30.28 -17.37
C SER A 596 -5.50 31.75 -17.69
N VAL A 597 -6.39 32.40 -18.45
CA VAL A 597 -6.22 33.80 -18.90
C VAL A 597 -6.52 34.82 -17.80
N ASP A 598 -5.98 36.04 -17.94
CA ASP A 598 -6.25 37.22 -17.09
C ASP A 598 -5.89 37.06 -15.59
N GLN A 599 -4.86 36.26 -15.27
CA GLN A 599 -4.36 36.10 -13.91
C GLN A 599 -3.64 37.37 -13.42
N ASN A 600 -4.01 37.84 -12.23
CA ASN A 600 -3.47 39.03 -11.59
C ASN A 600 -3.06 38.72 -10.16
N PHE A 601 -1.81 39.01 -9.80
CA PHE A 601 -1.27 38.84 -8.46
C PHE A 601 -0.87 40.18 -7.85
N TYR A 602 -0.88 40.24 -6.52
CA TYR A 602 -0.63 41.44 -5.74
C TYR A 602 0.34 41.10 -4.62
N PHE A 603 1.30 41.98 -4.35
CA PHE A 603 2.16 41.84 -3.18
C PHE A 603 2.36 43.21 -2.49
N PRO A 604 2.41 43.26 -1.15
CA PRO A 604 2.76 44.47 -0.42
C PRO A 604 4.21 44.86 -0.67
N GLU A 605 4.58 46.12 -0.43
CA GLU A 605 5.97 46.56 -0.54
C GLU A 605 6.87 46.07 0.60
N ASN A 606 8.18 46.34 0.52
CA ASN A 606 9.21 45.99 1.50
C ASN A 606 9.37 44.48 1.79
N GLN A 607 8.97 43.60 0.86
CA GLN A 607 9.10 42.15 1.04
C GLN A 607 10.54 41.66 0.89
N SER A 608 10.86 40.56 1.58
CA SER A 608 12.16 39.92 1.45
C SER A 608 12.28 39.11 0.15
N ALA A 609 13.51 38.78 -0.25
CA ALA A 609 13.73 37.85 -1.35
C ALA A 609 13.19 36.46 -0.96
N GLY A 610 12.49 35.82 -1.89
CA GLY A 610 11.76 34.57 -1.66
C GLY A 610 10.29 34.76 -1.34
N PHE A 611 9.80 36.00 -1.15
CA PHE A 611 8.37 36.24 -0.92
C PHE A 611 7.52 35.71 -2.08
N GLU A 612 6.52 34.88 -1.75
CA GLU A 612 5.59 34.28 -2.71
C GLU A 612 4.47 35.25 -3.06
N ILE A 613 4.38 35.62 -4.33
CA ILE A 613 3.44 36.62 -4.86
C ILE A 613 2.13 35.97 -5.30
N GLY A 614 2.20 34.74 -5.79
CA GLY A 614 1.04 33.96 -6.21
C GLY A 614 1.42 32.84 -7.17
N THR A 615 0.48 31.92 -7.40
CA THR A 615 0.69 30.71 -8.18
C THR A 615 -0.07 30.79 -9.50
N VAL A 616 0.63 30.61 -10.61
CA VAL A 616 0.02 30.58 -11.95
C VAL A 616 -0.76 29.27 -12.11
N ALA A 617 -2.04 29.39 -12.44
CA ALA A 617 -2.90 28.24 -12.74
C ALA A 617 -2.81 27.86 -14.22
N ALA A 618 -2.50 26.59 -14.49
CA ALA A 618 -2.65 25.95 -15.79
C ALA A 618 -3.28 24.56 -15.62
N SER A 619 -3.87 24.05 -16.69
CA SER A 619 -4.51 22.74 -16.73
C SER A 619 -4.05 21.96 -17.95
N ASP A 620 -3.87 20.67 -17.77
CA ASP A 620 -3.55 19.69 -18.79
C ASP A 620 -4.17 18.35 -18.37
N ASN A 621 -4.43 17.41 -19.29
CA ASN A 621 -4.99 16.10 -18.97
C ASN A 621 -4.01 15.23 -18.19
N GLU A 622 -2.70 15.35 -18.43
CA GLU A 622 -1.65 14.60 -17.71
C GLU A 622 -0.95 15.44 -16.63
N GLY A 623 -1.45 16.65 -16.40
CA GLY A 623 -0.91 17.58 -15.41
C GLY A 623 0.28 18.40 -15.91
N VAL A 624 0.59 19.47 -15.17
CA VAL A 624 1.63 20.44 -15.54
C VAL A 624 2.87 20.24 -14.67
N THR A 625 4.01 19.95 -15.27
CA THR A 625 5.26 19.61 -14.57
C THR A 625 6.20 20.79 -14.39
N SER A 626 6.06 21.85 -15.21
CA SER A 626 6.93 23.01 -15.10
C SER A 626 6.33 24.31 -15.63
N TYR A 627 6.80 25.42 -15.09
CA TYR A 627 6.50 26.77 -15.55
C TYR A 627 7.78 27.56 -15.81
N ALA A 628 7.72 28.51 -16.74
CA ALA A 628 8.82 29.40 -17.03
C ALA A 628 8.34 30.84 -17.34
N ILE A 629 9.13 31.83 -16.91
CA ILE A 629 8.95 33.22 -17.34
C ILE A 629 9.69 33.42 -18.66
N ALA A 630 8.96 33.41 -19.77
CA ALA A 630 9.49 33.61 -21.12
C ALA A 630 9.84 35.08 -21.41
N GLN A 631 9.04 36.03 -20.93
CA GLN A 631 9.22 37.48 -21.17
C GLN A 631 8.77 38.35 -20.00
N GLY A 632 9.08 39.66 -20.06
CA GLY A 632 8.60 40.65 -19.08
C GLY A 632 9.44 40.75 -17.80
N ASN A 633 10.51 39.97 -17.69
CA ASN A 633 11.38 39.89 -16.52
C ASN A 633 12.86 40.17 -16.85
N GLU A 634 13.14 41.14 -17.72
CA GLU A 634 14.52 41.41 -18.19
C GLU A 634 15.46 41.91 -17.07
N GLY A 635 14.87 42.45 -15.99
CA GLY A 635 15.57 42.85 -14.78
C GLY A 635 15.88 41.70 -13.82
N GLY A 636 15.36 40.50 -14.08
CA GLY A 636 15.48 39.34 -13.20
C GLY A 636 14.83 39.57 -11.83
N PHE A 637 13.71 40.29 -11.80
CA PHE A 637 13.03 40.74 -10.59
C PHE A 637 12.22 39.63 -9.93
N PHE A 638 11.66 38.72 -10.73
CA PHE A 638 10.83 37.60 -10.27
C PHE A 638 11.45 36.27 -10.66
N ASN A 639 11.16 35.22 -9.90
CA ASN A 639 11.38 33.83 -10.27
C ASN A 639 10.03 33.10 -10.34
N ILE A 640 9.97 31.99 -11.06
CA ILE A 640 8.85 31.04 -11.01
C ILE A 640 9.43 29.64 -10.79
N ASN A 641 8.82 28.85 -9.91
CA ASN A 641 9.20 27.45 -9.69
C ASN A 641 8.38 26.48 -10.57
N THR A 642 8.65 25.18 -10.45
CA THR A 642 7.97 24.12 -11.20
C THR A 642 6.48 24.02 -10.91
N ASN A 643 6.02 24.51 -9.77
CA ASN A 643 4.61 24.46 -9.35
C ASN A 643 3.89 25.78 -9.69
N GLY A 644 4.53 26.68 -10.46
CA GLY A 644 3.94 27.93 -10.91
C GLY A 644 3.98 29.07 -9.90
N VAL A 645 4.64 28.91 -8.75
CA VAL A 645 4.74 29.94 -7.71
C VAL A 645 5.72 31.02 -8.13
N ILE A 646 5.23 32.24 -8.25
CA ILE A 646 6.04 33.43 -8.54
C ILE A 646 6.62 33.98 -7.24
N THR A 647 7.94 34.17 -7.20
CA THR A 647 8.65 34.71 -6.04
C THR A 647 9.44 35.97 -6.36
N LEU A 648 9.63 36.84 -5.36
CA LEU A 648 10.48 38.02 -5.46
C LEU A 648 11.97 37.64 -5.33
N THR A 649 12.82 38.14 -6.21
CA THR A 649 14.28 37.88 -6.14
C THR A 649 15.03 38.97 -5.36
N GLU A 650 16.31 38.75 -5.05
CA GLU A 650 17.19 39.80 -4.51
C GLU A 650 17.27 41.04 -5.43
N ALA A 651 17.26 40.86 -6.76
CA ALA A 651 17.21 41.99 -7.69
C ALA A 651 15.85 42.71 -7.65
N GLY A 652 14.78 41.95 -7.39
CA GLY A 652 13.43 42.45 -7.13
C GLY A 652 13.41 43.39 -5.92
N VAL A 653 13.92 42.92 -4.77
CA VAL A 653 14.02 43.70 -3.52
C VAL A 653 14.80 45.00 -3.72
N ASN A 654 15.91 44.95 -4.47
CA ASN A 654 16.82 46.10 -4.64
C ASN A 654 16.39 47.10 -5.72
N SER A 655 15.35 46.81 -6.51
CA SER A 655 14.98 47.66 -7.66
C SER A 655 13.52 47.66 -8.06
N ALA A 656 12.83 46.52 -8.04
CA ALA A 656 11.63 46.25 -8.85
C ALA A 656 10.34 46.73 -8.21
N ALA A 657 10.35 47.95 -7.68
CA ALA A 657 9.23 48.47 -6.92
C ALA A 657 8.89 47.57 -5.73
N ASN A 658 9.88 47.07 -4.99
CA ASN A 658 9.62 46.61 -3.62
C ASN A 658 9.50 47.81 -2.64
N ASP A 659 9.16 48.97 -3.20
CA ASP A 659 9.01 50.30 -2.63
C ASP A 659 8.04 50.99 -3.61
N PHE A 660 6.82 51.27 -3.17
CA PHE A 660 5.71 51.70 -4.01
C PHE A 660 5.92 53.11 -4.56
N GLU A 661 6.71 53.94 -3.90
CA GLU A 661 7.10 55.27 -4.35
C GLU A 661 8.05 55.21 -5.55
N THR A 662 8.55 54.02 -5.92
CA THR A 662 9.42 53.78 -7.08
C THR A 662 8.71 53.09 -8.24
N THR A 663 8.72 53.69 -9.43
CA THR A 663 8.10 53.09 -10.63
C THR A 663 9.03 52.09 -11.32
N PRO A 664 8.53 50.96 -11.87
CA PRO A 664 7.11 50.64 -12.14
C PRO A 664 6.44 49.71 -11.12
N ASN A 665 5.17 49.99 -10.76
CA ASN A 665 4.41 49.23 -9.73
C ASN A 665 3.54 48.10 -10.33
N THR A 666 3.62 47.89 -11.65
CA THR A 666 2.91 46.83 -12.37
C THR A 666 3.84 46.21 -13.40
N PHE A 667 3.90 44.88 -13.40
CA PHE A 667 4.70 44.07 -14.30
C PHE A 667 3.80 43.11 -15.07
N ARG A 668 4.13 42.88 -16.34
CA ARG A 668 3.49 41.86 -17.19
C ARG A 668 4.52 40.81 -17.53
N LEU A 669 4.29 39.59 -17.08
CA LEU A 669 5.17 38.45 -17.28
C LEU A 669 4.55 37.52 -18.32
N GLY A 670 5.28 37.21 -19.37
CA GLY A 670 4.88 36.18 -20.34
C GLY A 670 5.27 34.81 -19.78
N ILE A 671 4.28 33.98 -19.45
CA ILE A 671 4.48 32.66 -18.83
C ILE A 671 4.20 31.55 -19.84
N THR A 672 4.99 30.48 -19.79
CA THR A 672 4.73 29.20 -20.48
C THR A 672 4.65 28.08 -19.45
N ALA A 673 3.86 27.05 -19.74
CA ALA A 673 3.71 25.84 -18.93
C ALA A 673 4.09 24.61 -19.78
N SER A 674 4.67 23.58 -19.16
CA SER A 674 4.98 22.31 -19.82
C SER A 674 4.53 21.11 -18.99
N ASP A 675 4.14 20.04 -19.66
CA ASP A 675 3.77 18.74 -19.07
C ASP A 675 4.97 17.78 -18.97
N ALA A 676 4.72 16.54 -18.56
CA ALA A 676 5.73 15.49 -18.44
C ALA A 676 6.29 15.03 -19.79
N ALA A 677 5.48 15.12 -20.86
CA ALA A 677 5.85 14.85 -22.24
C ALA A 677 6.60 16.02 -22.92
N VAL A 678 6.86 17.10 -22.18
CA VAL A 678 7.58 18.31 -22.63
C VAL A 678 6.82 19.07 -23.72
N ASN A 679 5.50 18.90 -23.85
CA ASN A 679 4.72 19.82 -24.67
C ASN A 679 4.63 21.16 -23.94
N THR A 680 4.86 22.27 -24.65
CA THR A 680 4.90 23.61 -24.04
C THR A 680 3.77 24.48 -24.58
N SER A 681 3.04 25.15 -23.68
CA SER A 681 1.98 26.08 -24.01
C SER A 681 2.48 27.28 -24.84
N ASP A 682 1.56 27.95 -25.53
CA ASP A 682 1.80 29.33 -26.00
C ASP A 682 2.02 30.28 -24.80
N GLU A 683 2.74 31.39 -25.03
CA GLU A 683 3.02 32.41 -24.01
C GLU A 683 1.75 33.17 -23.62
N VAL A 684 1.45 33.24 -22.32
CA VAL A 684 0.29 33.97 -21.75
C VAL A 684 0.75 35.06 -20.79
N ASP A 685 0.18 36.26 -20.92
CA ASP A 685 0.45 37.41 -20.05
C ASP A 685 -0.18 37.23 -18.65
N VAL A 686 0.64 37.17 -17.61
CA VAL A 686 0.28 37.27 -16.20
C VAL A 686 0.68 38.64 -15.66
N THR A 687 -0.17 39.27 -14.84
CA THR A 687 0.12 40.62 -14.29
C THR A 687 0.45 40.54 -12.80
N VAL A 688 1.56 41.17 -12.40
CA VAL A 688 1.96 41.33 -10.99
C VAL A 688 1.88 42.81 -10.62
N ASN A 689 1.19 43.12 -9.53
CA ASN A 689 0.99 44.48 -9.03
C ASN A 689 1.56 44.63 -7.62
N LEU A 690 2.17 45.77 -7.35
CA LEU A 690 2.60 46.14 -6.01
C LEU A 690 1.51 46.95 -5.30
N GLU A 691 1.32 46.70 -4.01
CA GLU A 691 0.45 47.46 -3.12
C GLU A 691 1.25 48.39 -2.19
N ASN A 692 0.71 49.60 -1.97
CA ASN A 692 1.30 50.64 -1.11
C ASN A 692 0.98 50.32 0.36
N ASP A 693 1.99 50.37 1.22
CA ASP A 693 1.88 50.45 2.67
C ASP A 693 1.77 51.93 3.07
N PRO A 694 0.61 52.40 3.57
CA PRO A 694 0.45 53.78 3.99
C PRO A 694 1.29 54.17 5.22
N ASN A 695 1.89 53.21 5.95
CA ASN A 695 2.64 53.47 7.18
C ASN A 695 4.14 53.79 6.95
N ASP A 696 4.68 53.55 5.75
CA ASP A 696 6.06 53.95 5.36
C ASP A 696 6.09 55.39 4.78
N ASP A 697 5.03 56.18 5.00
CA ASP A 697 5.01 57.61 4.68
C ASP A 697 5.74 58.41 5.77
N PRO A 698 6.88 59.07 5.49
CA PRO A 698 7.67 59.78 6.49
C PRO A 698 7.02 61.06 7.06
N ASP A 699 5.69 61.24 6.95
CA ASP A 699 4.95 62.43 7.37
C ASP A 699 3.76 62.17 8.34
N ASP A 700 3.60 60.98 8.96
CA ASP A 700 2.57 60.73 10.00
C ASP A 700 3.12 60.53 11.44
N ALA A 701 2.25 60.72 12.43
CA ALA A 701 2.56 60.75 13.86
C ALA A 701 2.79 59.34 14.47
N ASN A 702 3.59 59.29 15.55
CA ASN A 702 3.87 58.11 16.40
C ASN A 702 2.58 57.32 16.70
N GLN A 703 2.53 56.07 16.25
CA GLN A 703 1.45 55.11 16.42
C GLN A 703 1.49 54.49 17.83
N ASP A 704 0.37 53.93 18.27
CA ASP A 704 0.32 53.23 19.56
C ASP A 704 0.96 51.82 19.41
N PRO A 705 1.68 51.31 20.43
CA PRO A 705 2.13 49.93 20.43
C PRO A 705 0.94 48.97 20.43
N ILE A 706 1.15 47.74 19.99
CA ILE A 706 0.15 46.65 19.91
C ILE A 706 0.55 45.57 20.90
N ALA A 707 -0.20 45.45 22.01
CA ALA A 707 -0.04 44.38 22.97
C ALA A 707 -1.09 43.27 22.72
N ASN A 708 -0.64 42.05 22.44
CA ASN A 708 -1.48 40.89 22.19
C ASN A 708 -1.69 40.08 23.47
N ASN A 709 -2.83 39.41 23.61
CA ASN A 709 -3.06 38.58 24.81
C ASN A 709 -2.18 37.34 24.80
N ASP A 710 -1.58 37.00 25.95
CA ASP A 710 -0.78 35.80 26.09
C ASP A 710 -1.59 34.64 26.67
N ALA A 711 -1.31 33.43 26.17
CA ALA A 711 -1.80 32.18 26.71
C ALA A 711 -0.63 31.24 26.97
N VAL A 712 -0.35 30.97 28.25
CA VAL A 712 0.75 30.10 28.67
C VAL A 712 0.22 29.01 29.61
N SER A 713 0.98 27.93 29.79
CA SER A 713 0.62 26.85 30.71
C SER A 713 1.79 26.43 31.59
N THR A 714 1.47 25.95 32.79
CA THR A 714 2.43 25.34 33.72
C THR A 714 1.73 24.27 34.55
N GLU A 715 2.46 23.52 35.36
CA GLU A 715 1.91 22.57 36.32
C GLU A 715 1.72 23.21 37.70
N LYS A 716 0.87 22.61 38.54
CA LYS A 716 0.48 23.15 39.87
C LYS A 716 1.65 23.42 40.82
N ASN A 717 2.79 22.76 40.60
CA ASN A 717 4.01 22.88 41.41
C ASN A 717 5.24 23.37 40.62
N THR A 718 5.04 23.85 39.40
CA THR A 718 6.13 24.22 38.49
C THR A 718 6.22 25.72 38.29
N ILE A 719 7.42 26.27 38.49
CA ILE A 719 7.72 27.68 38.21
C ILE A 719 7.81 27.87 36.70
N LEU A 720 7.02 28.80 36.17
CA LEU A 720 7.02 29.17 34.77
C LEU A 720 7.91 30.39 34.55
N ASN A 721 8.82 30.31 33.57
CA ASN A 721 9.58 31.46 33.08
C ASN A 721 9.21 31.74 31.62
N GLY A 722 9.10 32.99 31.24
CA GLY A 722 8.76 33.38 29.87
C GLY A 722 9.08 34.83 29.57
N ASN A 723 8.67 35.29 28.38
CA ASN A 723 8.74 36.70 28.00
C ASN A 723 7.41 37.11 27.34
N LEU A 724 6.81 38.22 27.79
CA LEU A 724 5.55 38.75 27.28
C LEU A 724 5.66 39.24 25.82
N PHE A 725 6.85 39.62 25.37
CA PHE A 725 7.07 40.07 23.99
C PHE A 725 7.38 38.91 23.03
N ALA A 726 7.28 37.65 23.47
CA ALA A 726 7.33 36.49 22.59
C ALA A 726 5.95 36.15 22.05
N ASP A 727 5.87 35.30 21.03
CA ASP A 727 4.58 34.75 20.60
C ASP A 727 4.11 33.70 21.60
N ASN A 728 3.24 34.10 22.52
CA ASN A 728 2.61 33.19 23.49
C ASN A 728 1.18 32.84 23.08
N GLY A 729 0.96 32.60 21.79
CA GLY A 729 -0.27 31.98 21.27
C GLY A 729 -1.28 32.94 20.63
N ASN A 730 -1.05 34.26 20.66
CA ASN A 730 -1.84 35.23 19.89
C ASN A 730 -0.97 36.28 19.18
N GLY A 731 0.29 35.95 18.89
CA GLY A 731 1.24 36.82 18.19
C GLY A 731 2.19 37.58 19.11
N ILE A 732 3.24 38.14 18.51
CA ILE A 732 4.29 38.93 19.18
C ILE A 732 3.76 40.34 19.46
N ASP A 733 4.02 40.87 20.65
CA ASP A 733 3.84 42.30 20.94
C ASP A 733 4.76 43.15 20.07
N SER A 734 4.22 44.18 19.43
CA SER A 734 4.96 44.98 18.45
C SER A 734 4.59 46.46 18.52
N ASP A 735 5.43 47.29 17.92
CA ASP A 735 5.12 48.70 17.68
C ASP A 735 5.15 48.96 16.17
N PRO A 736 4.14 49.61 15.57
CA PRO A 736 4.10 49.89 14.13
C PRO A 736 5.25 50.78 13.63
N ASP A 737 5.80 51.64 14.49
CA ASP A 737 6.99 52.46 14.21
C ASP A 737 8.30 51.73 14.54
N ASN A 738 8.20 50.48 15.03
CA ASN A 738 9.29 49.61 15.47
C ASN A 738 10.10 50.21 16.63
N ASP A 739 9.42 50.98 17.49
CA ASP A 739 9.98 51.48 18.73
C ASP A 739 10.19 50.38 19.78
N SER A 740 11.10 50.61 20.72
CA SER A 740 11.43 49.61 21.75
C SER A 740 10.33 49.55 22.81
N LEU A 741 9.75 48.36 22.98
CA LEU A 741 8.71 48.09 23.97
C LEU A 741 9.27 47.93 25.38
N THR A 742 8.52 48.42 26.37
CA THR A 742 8.83 48.26 27.80
C THR A 742 7.57 48.04 28.63
N VAL A 743 7.63 47.18 29.64
CA VAL A 743 6.49 46.98 30.56
C VAL A 743 6.47 48.08 31.62
N THR A 744 5.32 48.73 31.83
CA THR A 744 5.19 49.84 32.79
C THR A 744 4.23 49.56 33.95
N GLU A 745 3.22 48.71 33.76
CA GLU A 745 2.19 48.42 34.77
C GLU A 745 1.76 46.96 34.73
N VAL A 746 1.36 46.43 35.89
CA VAL A 746 0.69 45.12 36.01
C VAL A 746 -0.59 45.31 36.81
N ASN A 747 -1.71 44.80 36.31
CA ASN A 747 -3.04 44.95 36.92
C ASN A 747 -3.42 46.41 37.21
N GLU A 748 -3.14 47.31 36.26
CA GLU A 748 -3.37 48.77 36.35
C GLU A 748 -2.63 49.46 37.53
N GLU A 749 -1.61 48.79 38.10
CA GLU A 749 -0.75 49.35 39.13
C GLU A 749 0.69 49.45 38.64
N THR A 750 1.32 50.62 38.83
CA THR A 750 2.75 50.79 38.56
C THR A 750 3.55 49.92 39.53
N ILE A 751 4.28 48.94 38.98
CA ILE A 751 5.14 48.04 39.75
C ILE A 751 6.60 48.52 39.74
N ASN A 752 7.37 48.14 40.75
CA ASN A 752 8.83 48.19 40.63
C ASN A 752 9.25 46.92 39.90
N LEU A 753 9.70 47.07 38.65
CA LEU A 753 10.16 45.95 37.81
C LEU A 753 11.29 45.18 38.52
N GLY A 754 11.22 43.85 38.45
CA GLY A 754 12.09 42.92 39.17
C GLY A 754 11.73 42.66 40.64
N GLU A 755 10.67 43.28 41.19
CA GLU A 755 10.12 42.88 42.50
C GLU A 755 9.01 41.84 42.37
N THR A 756 8.95 40.89 43.31
CA THR A 756 7.89 39.88 43.34
C THR A 756 6.56 40.47 43.85
N ILE A 757 5.50 40.31 43.06
CA ILE A 757 4.12 40.67 43.39
C ILE A 757 3.27 39.42 43.67
N THR A 758 2.22 39.57 44.46
CA THR A 758 1.25 38.49 44.74
C THR A 758 -0.02 38.74 43.92
N LEU A 759 -0.39 37.78 43.08
CA LEU A 759 -1.60 37.84 42.25
C LEU A 759 -2.86 37.57 43.09
N ALA A 760 -4.03 37.75 42.48
CA ALA A 760 -5.32 37.54 43.15
C ALA A 760 -5.53 36.09 43.61
N SER A 761 -4.94 35.12 42.90
CA SER A 761 -4.88 33.70 43.26
C SER A 761 -4.03 33.42 44.51
N GLY A 762 -3.09 34.31 44.85
CA GLY A 762 -2.03 34.07 45.84
C GLY A 762 -0.72 33.54 45.23
N ALA A 763 -0.68 33.29 43.92
CA ALA A 763 0.53 33.00 43.18
C ALA A 763 1.47 34.21 43.16
N LEU A 764 2.76 33.97 42.92
CA LEU A 764 3.80 35.00 42.93
C LEU A 764 4.29 35.26 41.49
N LEU A 765 4.33 36.52 41.07
CA LEU A 765 4.85 36.95 39.76
C LEU A 765 6.02 37.90 39.97
N THR A 766 7.09 37.75 39.19
CA THR A 766 8.17 38.74 39.04
C THR A 766 8.27 39.07 37.55
N LEU A 767 8.36 40.36 37.20
CA LEU A 767 8.34 40.83 35.82
C LEU A 767 9.36 41.97 35.63
N ASP A 768 10.13 41.90 34.56
CA ASP A 768 11.17 42.87 34.19
C ASP A 768 10.72 43.80 33.05
N GLU A 769 11.51 44.85 32.80
CA GLU A 769 11.19 45.91 31.81
C GLU A 769 11.13 45.40 30.37
N ASP A 770 11.91 44.37 30.06
CA ASP A 770 12.04 43.73 28.75
C ASP A 770 11.04 42.58 28.54
N GLY A 771 10.01 42.49 29.38
CA GLY A 771 8.94 41.51 29.28
C GLY A 771 9.27 40.15 29.91
N ALA A 772 10.51 39.92 30.38
CA ALA A 772 10.89 38.67 31.03
C ALA A 772 10.15 38.50 32.37
N PHE A 773 9.55 37.32 32.59
CA PHE A 773 8.76 37.04 33.78
C PHE A 773 9.04 35.66 34.40
N THR A 774 8.80 35.58 35.71
CA THR A 774 8.77 34.35 36.49
C THR A 774 7.46 34.27 37.26
N TYR A 775 6.66 33.24 37.01
CA TYR A 775 5.41 32.93 37.71
C TYR A 775 5.59 31.68 38.57
N ASN A 776 5.24 31.77 39.86
CA ASN A 776 5.29 30.67 40.81
C ASN A 776 3.88 30.43 41.39
N PRO A 777 3.26 29.26 41.14
CA PRO A 777 1.96 28.87 41.69
C PRO A 777 1.85 28.99 43.22
N ASN A 778 2.97 28.93 43.94
CA ASN A 778 3.09 29.16 45.37
C ASN A 778 2.15 28.29 46.22
N GLY A 779 1.95 27.03 45.78
CA GLY A 779 1.09 26.04 46.44
C GLY A 779 -0.40 26.44 46.50
N GLN A 780 -0.85 27.38 45.67
CA GLN A 780 -2.27 27.82 45.68
C GLN A 780 -3.21 26.88 44.93
N PHE A 781 -2.68 25.92 44.17
CA PHE A 781 -3.44 25.00 43.31
C PHE A 781 -3.33 23.53 43.75
N GLU A 782 -2.93 23.28 45.01
CA GLU A 782 -2.80 21.93 45.59
C GLU A 782 -4.14 21.19 45.74
N GLU A 783 -5.26 21.90 45.63
CA GLU A 783 -6.60 21.31 45.66
C GLU A 783 -7.03 20.70 44.31
N LEU A 784 -6.22 20.82 43.26
CA LEU A 784 -6.50 20.17 41.96
C LEU A 784 -6.25 18.66 42.06
N ASP A 785 -7.28 17.88 41.72
CA ASP A 785 -7.20 16.43 41.57
C ASP A 785 -6.34 16.08 40.33
N ASP A 786 -5.87 14.83 40.24
CA ASP A 786 -4.99 14.40 39.14
C ASP A 786 -5.72 14.51 37.78
N GLY A 787 -5.07 15.17 36.81
CA GLY A 787 -5.67 15.46 35.50
C GLY A 787 -6.59 16.67 35.44
N ASP A 788 -6.89 17.32 36.57
CA ASP A 788 -7.65 18.57 36.57
C ASP A 788 -6.80 19.77 36.12
N THR A 789 -7.49 20.81 35.65
CA THR A 789 -6.88 22.08 35.23
C THR A 789 -7.60 23.27 35.89
N ASP A 790 -6.84 24.33 36.18
CA ASP A 790 -7.36 25.62 36.64
C ASP A 790 -6.69 26.77 35.89
N ARG A 791 -7.13 28.01 36.08
CA ARG A 791 -6.58 29.18 35.40
C ARG A 791 -6.28 30.33 36.36
N ASP A 792 -5.14 30.97 36.16
CA ASP A 792 -4.80 32.27 36.74
C ASP A 792 -4.63 33.32 35.63
N SER A 793 -4.72 34.60 35.98
CA SER A 793 -4.57 35.67 34.99
C SER A 793 -4.10 36.98 35.61
N PHE A 794 -3.38 37.77 34.80
CA PHE A 794 -3.03 39.16 35.10
C PHE A 794 -3.00 40.00 33.81
N THR A 795 -3.05 41.31 33.95
CA THR A 795 -2.91 42.24 32.83
C THR A 795 -1.57 42.97 32.91
N TYR A 796 -1.00 43.35 31.77
CA TYR A 796 0.22 44.15 31.69
C TYR A 796 0.05 45.29 30.68
N THR A 797 0.79 46.38 30.88
CA THR A 797 0.80 47.54 29.97
C THR A 797 2.19 47.74 29.41
N VAL A 798 2.26 47.90 28.09
CA VAL A 798 3.47 48.11 27.31
C VAL A 798 3.52 49.55 26.82
N SER A 799 4.70 50.18 26.85
CA SER A 799 4.95 51.51 26.28
C SER A 799 6.07 51.48 25.25
N ASP A 800 5.90 52.30 24.21
CA ASP A 800 6.85 52.57 23.13
C ASP A 800 7.99 53.55 23.52
N GLY A 801 7.94 54.13 24.72
CA GLY A 801 8.87 55.17 25.15
C GLY A 801 8.68 56.55 24.50
N ASN A 802 7.78 56.68 23.52
CA ASN A 802 7.46 57.90 22.78
C ASN A 802 6.12 58.54 23.19
N GLY A 803 5.39 57.89 24.10
CA GLY A 803 4.27 58.47 24.84
C GLY A 803 2.94 57.74 24.64
N ASN A 804 2.96 56.65 23.87
CA ASN A 804 1.82 55.77 23.68
C ASN A 804 2.01 54.45 24.47
N SER A 805 0.92 53.73 24.67
CA SER A 805 0.90 52.48 25.43
C SER A 805 -0.34 51.65 25.12
N ASP A 806 -0.23 50.33 25.25
CA ASP A 806 -1.35 49.39 25.11
C ASP A 806 -1.33 48.32 26.22
N THR A 807 -2.46 47.64 26.43
CA THR A 807 -2.67 46.71 27.55
C THR A 807 -3.20 45.37 27.06
N ALA A 808 -2.57 44.29 27.52
CA ALA A 808 -2.99 42.92 27.23
C ALA A 808 -3.15 42.06 28.49
N THR A 809 -3.76 40.89 28.33
CA THR A 809 -4.02 39.92 29.39
C THR A 809 -3.20 38.67 29.18
N VAL A 810 -2.49 38.24 30.22
CA VAL A 810 -1.87 36.92 30.30
C VAL A 810 -2.84 35.97 30.98
N THR A 811 -3.14 34.86 30.33
CA THR A 811 -3.85 33.75 30.95
C THR A 811 -2.93 32.55 31.12
N ILE A 812 -2.80 32.08 32.35
CA ILE A 812 -1.98 30.93 32.72
C ILE A 812 -2.91 29.76 33.00
N THR A 813 -2.76 28.67 32.26
CA THR A 813 -3.44 27.39 32.56
C THR A 813 -2.54 26.56 33.47
N ILE A 814 -3.05 26.16 34.63
CA ILE A 814 -2.35 25.36 35.63
C ILE A 814 -2.88 23.93 35.55
N ASN A 815 -2.01 22.99 35.24
CA ASN A 815 -2.34 21.58 35.09
C ASN A 815 -1.91 20.78 36.33
N SER A 816 -2.73 19.83 36.74
CA SER A 816 -2.36 18.77 37.67
C SER A 816 -1.96 17.54 36.85
N PRO A 817 -0.71 17.06 36.91
CA PRO A 817 -0.30 15.90 36.12
C PRO A 817 -1.15 14.68 36.48
N ILE A 818 -1.45 13.83 35.49
CA ILE A 818 -2.09 12.54 35.73
C ILE A 818 -1.01 11.58 36.21
N LEU A 819 -0.97 11.27 37.50
CA LEU A 819 -0.20 10.12 37.98
C LEU A 819 -0.97 8.85 37.62
N SER A 820 -0.77 8.35 36.40
CA SER A 820 -1.36 7.08 35.98
C SER A 820 -0.58 5.94 36.64
N ASN A 821 -1.06 5.47 37.79
CA ASN A 821 -0.53 4.29 38.45
C ASN A 821 -0.92 3.04 37.66
N THR A 822 -0.01 2.50 36.87
CA THR A 822 -0.18 1.19 36.24
C THR A 822 0.34 0.12 37.19
N LEU A 823 -0.55 -0.77 37.67
CA LEU A 823 -0.13 -1.96 38.43
C LEU A 823 0.33 -3.04 37.44
N MET A 824 1.63 -3.27 37.35
CA MET A 824 2.22 -4.33 36.54
C MET A 824 2.38 -5.60 37.38
N ILE A 825 1.66 -6.66 37.01
CA ILE A 825 1.78 -7.98 37.66
C ILE A 825 2.73 -8.85 36.86
N LEU A 826 3.95 -9.06 37.37
CA LEU A 826 4.98 -9.88 36.72
C LEU A 826 4.81 -11.35 37.11
N THR A 827 4.38 -12.20 36.17
CA THR A 827 4.02 -13.61 36.43
C THR A 827 4.96 -14.68 35.83
N ASP A 828 5.88 -14.32 34.92
CA ASP A 828 6.89 -15.25 34.33
C ASP A 828 8.17 -14.52 33.83
N ASN A 829 9.21 -15.28 33.47
CA ASN A 829 10.57 -14.88 33.06
C ASN A 829 10.66 -14.25 31.64
N SER A 830 9.88 -13.22 31.36
CA SER A 830 10.07 -12.30 30.20
C SER A 830 10.17 -10.85 30.68
N PRO A 831 10.50 -9.92 29.78
CA PRO A 831 11.85 -9.44 29.43
C PRO A 831 12.76 -9.11 30.63
N GLN A 832 14.08 -9.26 30.42
CA GLN A 832 15.11 -8.92 31.42
C GLN A 832 15.31 -7.40 31.57
N VAL A 833 14.72 -6.58 30.68
CA VAL A 833 14.82 -5.11 30.68
C VAL A 833 13.42 -4.52 30.57
N ILE A 834 13.07 -3.60 31.47
CA ILE A 834 11.75 -2.98 31.59
C ILE A 834 11.95 -1.45 31.46
N PRO A 835 11.54 -0.82 30.35
CA PRO A 835 11.55 0.63 30.24
C PRO A 835 10.39 1.27 31.01
N VAL A 836 10.67 2.41 31.66
CA VAL A 836 9.69 3.28 32.30
C VAL A 836 9.91 4.68 31.74
N SER A 837 9.00 5.10 30.85
CA SER A 837 9.12 6.39 30.15
C SER A 837 8.65 7.55 31.02
N SER A 838 9.09 8.76 30.66
CA SER A 838 8.72 10.00 31.34
C SER A 838 7.20 10.14 31.50
N GLY A 839 6.75 10.60 32.67
CA GLY A 839 5.32 10.80 32.97
C GLY A 839 4.54 9.55 33.40
N PHE A 840 5.17 8.37 33.43
CA PHE A 840 4.55 7.14 33.93
C PHE A 840 5.01 6.79 35.35
N PHE A 841 4.06 6.29 36.16
CA PHE A 841 4.35 5.69 37.46
C PHE A 841 3.91 4.23 37.47
N MET A 842 4.86 3.30 37.61
CA MET A 842 4.58 1.86 37.63
C MET A 842 4.70 1.28 39.04
N ASP A 843 3.69 0.52 39.46
CA ASP A 843 3.72 -0.28 40.69
C ASP A 843 3.88 -1.76 40.32
N PHE A 844 4.94 -2.41 40.82
CA PHE A 844 5.24 -3.81 40.50
C PHE A 844 4.73 -4.77 41.59
N ALA A 845 3.96 -5.80 41.21
CA ALA A 845 3.49 -6.84 42.13
C ALA A 845 3.75 -8.25 41.57
N GLY A 846 4.60 -9.05 42.21
CA GLY A 846 4.99 -10.37 41.69
C GLY A 846 6.23 -10.92 42.38
N THR A 847 6.67 -12.14 42.07
CA THR A 847 7.75 -12.83 42.80
C THR A 847 9.16 -12.31 42.50
N GLN A 848 10.00 -12.22 43.54
CA GLN A 848 11.40 -11.76 43.53
C GLN A 848 12.28 -12.42 42.45
N ASP A 849 12.52 -11.72 41.34
CA ASP A 849 13.52 -12.11 40.33
C ASP A 849 14.67 -11.11 40.29
N SER A 850 15.80 -11.52 40.87
CA SER A 850 17.04 -10.73 40.96
C SER A 850 17.78 -10.56 39.64
N THR A 851 17.19 -10.90 38.49
CA THR A 851 17.82 -10.78 37.16
C THR A 851 17.25 -9.64 36.31
N ARG A 852 16.24 -8.92 36.79
CA ARG A 852 15.58 -7.84 36.04
C ARG A 852 16.37 -6.54 36.03
N THR A 853 16.25 -5.81 34.92
CA THR A 853 16.79 -4.46 34.70
C THR A 853 15.63 -3.49 34.47
N PHE A 854 15.62 -2.35 35.13
CA PHE A 854 14.64 -1.28 34.95
C PHE A 854 15.34 -0.05 34.38
N ASN A 855 14.87 0.48 33.25
CA ASN A 855 15.40 1.71 32.65
C ASN A 855 14.40 2.83 32.89
N LEU A 856 14.72 3.78 33.78
CA LEU A 856 13.84 4.87 34.13
C LEU A 856 14.35 6.17 33.49
N GLU A 857 13.50 6.77 32.66
CA GLU A 857 13.75 8.07 32.06
C GLU A 857 13.53 9.21 33.07
N GLU A 858 14.01 10.40 32.72
CA GLU A 858 13.77 11.60 33.52
C GLU A 858 12.26 11.88 33.63
N GLY A 859 11.75 12.05 34.86
CA GLY A 859 10.31 12.21 35.13
C GLY A 859 9.51 10.91 35.17
N ALA A 860 10.14 9.73 35.09
CA ALA A 860 9.50 8.43 35.33
C ALA A 860 9.56 8.02 36.81
N GLY A 861 8.61 7.19 37.26
CA GLY A 861 8.58 6.65 38.62
C GLY A 861 8.27 5.15 38.67
N ALA A 862 8.94 4.42 39.56
CA ALA A 862 8.69 3.00 39.77
C ALA A 862 8.69 2.60 41.25
N ASN A 863 7.72 1.77 41.65
CA ASN A 863 7.58 1.25 43.01
C ASN A 863 7.61 -0.28 43.08
N ASN A 864 8.04 -0.84 44.22
CA ASN A 864 8.13 -2.25 44.55
C ASN A 864 9.14 -3.01 43.67
N LEU A 865 10.29 -2.38 43.42
CA LEU A 865 11.38 -3.00 42.68
C LEU A 865 12.04 -4.11 43.51
N ASP A 866 12.24 -5.26 42.89
CA ASP A 866 12.75 -6.47 43.54
C ASP A 866 14.19 -6.32 44.04
N ALA A 867 14.49 -6.98 45.16
CA ALA A 867 15.84 -7.09 45.67
C ALA A 867 16.73 -7.92 44.73
N GLY A 868 17.83 -7.35 44.26
CA GLY A 868 18.73 -7.96 43.28
C GLY A 868 18.59 -7.42 41.86
N ALA A 869 17.61 -6.55 41.59
CA ALA A 869 17.45 -5.93 40.27
C ALA A 869 18.59 -4.96 39.92
N THR A 870 18.72 -4.66 38.62
CA THR A 870 19.52 -3.53 38.10
C THR A 870 18.59 -2.36 37.79
N ILE A 871 18.92 -1.16 38.24
CA ILE A 871 18.13 0.05 38.01
C ILE A 871 19.03 1.05 37.29
N ASN A 872 18.66 1.43 36.07
CA ASN A 872 19.32 2.45 35.27
C ASN A 872 18.49 3.72 35.37
N LEU A 873 19.10 4.79 35.88
CA LEU A 873 18.49 6.11 36.04
C LEU A 873 19.17 7.09 35.09
N THR A 874 18.37 7.88 34.37
CA THR A 874 18.88 9.03 33.62
C THR A 874 19.16 10.16 34.61
N GLY A 875 20.38 10.72 34.60
CA GLY A 875 20.83 11.74 35.55
C GLY A 875 22.08 11.33 36.35
N THR A 876 22.71 12.33 36.96
CA THR A 876 23.87 12.13 37.85
C THR A 876 23.42 11.83 39.28
N SER A 877 24.24 11.14 40.06
CA SER A 877 23.94 10.83 41.47
C SER A 877 23.68 12.08 42.33
N SER A 878 24.18 13.26 41.93
CA SER A 878 23.90 14.51 42.62
C SER A 878 22.51 15.11 42.36
N ASP A 879 21.77 14.59 41.39
CA ASP A 879 20.43 15.09 41.02
C ASP A 879 19.32 14.52 41.90
N PHE A 880 19.64 13.55 42.78
CA PHE A 880 18.67 12.78 43.55
C PHE A 880 18.83 12.94 45.07
N THR A 881 17.71 12.75 45.77
CA THR A 881 17.65 12.57 47.23
C THR A 881 17.37 11.10 47.55
N TYR A 882 18.00 10.58 48.61
CA TYR A 882 17.89 9.17 49.01
C TYR A 882 17.27 9.06 50.40
N ARG A 883 16.20 8.27 50.53
CA ARG A 883 15.49 8.09 51.80
C ARG A 883 15.28 6.62 52.11
N ARG A 884 15.50 6.23 53.36
CA ARG A 884 15.11 4.91 53.84
C ARG A 884 13.67 4.91 54.37
N ASP A 885 12.85 4.00 53.87
CA ASP A 885 11.51 3.70 54.40
C ASP A 885 11.40 2.22 54.78
N GLY A 886 11.67 1.90 56.04
CA GLY A 886 11.62 0.53 56.55
C GLY A 886 12.66 -0.39 55.89
N SER A 887 12.17 -1.24 54.96
CA SER A 887 12.97 -2.21 54.19
C SER A 887 13.27 -1.76 52.77
N THR A 888 12.82 -0.58 52.35
CA THR A 888 13.09 -0.04 51.02
C THR A 888 14.07 1.14 51.08
N LEU A 889 14.73 1.39 49.95
CA LEU A 889 15.40 2.65 49.66
C LEU A 889 14.62 3.37 48.57
N GLN A 890 14.21 4.61 48.85
CA GLN A 890 13.55 5.51 47.91
C GLN A 890 14.59 6.46 47.32
N ILE A 891 14.53 6.63 45.99
CA ILE A 891 15.30 7.60 45.22
C ILE A 891 14.28 8.62 44.71
N LEU A 892 14.49 9.88 45.06
CA LEU A 892 13.62 11.00 44.71
C LEU A 892 14.35 11.97 43.78
N ASP A 893 13.64 12.53 42.82
CA ASP A 893 14.17 13.55 41.91
C ASP A 893 14.40 14.90 42.63
N GLY A 894 14.94 15.90 41.91
CA GLY A 894 15.18 17.25 42.44
C GLY A 894 13.92 18.01 42.88
N ASN A 895 12.73 17.45 42.63
CA ASN A 895 11.42 17.99 43.00
C ASN A 895 10.71 17.15 44.09
N ASP A 896 11.44 16.24 44.75
CA ASP A 896 10.93 15.31 45.78
C ASP A 896 9.89 14.28 45.28
N ASN A 897 9.80 14.04 43.96
CA ASN A 897 8.96 12.97 43.42
C ASN A 897 9.68 11.62 43.48
N LEU A 898 8.94 10.53 43.68
CA LEU A 898 9.53 9.19 43.70
C LEU A 898 9.96 8.75 42.29
N THR A 899 11.26 8.60 42.08
CA THR A 899 11.84 7.99 40.87
C THR A 899 11.89 6.48 41.01
N ALA A 900 12.41 5.95 42.12
CA ALA A 900 12.50 4.51 42.35
C ALA A 900 12.32 4.13 43.83
N GLU A 901 11.53 3.09 44.13
CA GLU A 901 11.48 2.42 45.44
C GLU A 901 11.98 0.97 45.33
N ILE A 902 13.14 0.70 45.95
CA ILE A 902 13.88 -0.56 45.84
C ILE A 902 13.79 -1.35 47.14
N LEU A 903 13.35 -2.61 47.08
CA LEU A 903 13.37 -3.51 48.23
C LEU A 903 14.80 -3.98 48.56
N ALA A 904 15.26 -3.72 49.78
CA ALA A 904 16.58 -4.15 50.23
C ALA A 904 16.55 -5.55 50.86
N SER A 905 17.55 -6.38 50.56
CA SER A 905 17.67 -7.75 51.06
C SER A 905 19.03 -8.01 51.71
N PRO A 906 19.09 -8.83 52.79
CA PRO A 906 20.36 -9.33 53.33
C PRO A 906 21.00 -10.43 52.48
N ASP A 907 20.25 -11.01 51.53
CA ASP A 907 20.68 -12.17 50.75
C ASP A 907 21.10 -11.80 49.31
N THR A 908 20.71 -10.62 48.81
CA THR A 908 20.96 -10.12 47.45
C THR A 908 21.21 -8.60 47.45
N THR A 909 21.97 -8.11 46.47
CA THR A 909 22.28 -6.68 46.29
C THR A 909 21.69 -6.18 44.97
N SER A 910 21.00 -5.03 44.98
CA SER A 910 20.51 -4.39 43.76
C SER A 910 21.56 -3.41 43.22
N ALA A 911 21.76 -3.37 41.90
CA ALA A 911 22.65 -2.41 41.26
C ALA A 911 21.86 -1.15 40.86
N VAL A 912 22.44 0.04 41.07
CA VAL A 912 21.89 1.32 40.61
C VAL A 912 22.95 2.03 39.80
N ASN A 913 22.63 2.34 38.54
CA ASN A 913 23.51 2.99 37.58
C ASN A 913 22.99 4.40 37.30
N PHE A 914 23.88 5.38 37.46
CA PHE A 914 23.70 6.78 37.11
C PHE A 914 24.64 7.14 35.94
N ASP A 915 24.48 8.33 35.37
CA ASP A 915 25.36 8.84 34.32
C ASP A 915 26.80 9.09 34.80
N ASP A 916 27.00 9.32 36.10
CA ASP A 916 28.30 9.59 36.73
C ASP A 916 28.95 8.38 37.42
N GLY A 917 28.31 7.21 37.39
CA GLY A 917 28.86 5.95 37.90
C GLY A 917 27.80 5.03 38.49
N SER A 918 28.24 3.89 39.05
CA SER A 918 27.33 2.89 39.62
C SER A 918 27.57 2.62 41.10
N THR A 919 26.53 2.18 41.79
CA THR A 919 26.60 1.73 43.18
C THR A 919 25.56 0.65 43.47
N GLU A 920 25.51 0.15 44.71
CA GLU A 920 24.65 -0.97 45.09
C GLU A 920 23.81 -0.65 46.33
N VAL A 921 22.56 -1.12 46.34
CA VAL A 921 21.71 -1.20 47.54
C VAL A 921 21.95 -2.55 48.20
N ALA A 922 22.42 -2.54 49.45
CA ALA A 922 22.71 -3.75 50.22
C ALA A 922 22.26 -3.63 51.68
N VAL A 923 22.15 -4.75 52.40
CA VAL A 923 21.90 -4.75 53.85
C VAL A 923 23.13 -5.25 54.60
N ALA A 924 23.79 -4.37 55.36
CA ALA A 924 24.96 -4.70 56.17
C ALA A 924 24.73 -4.32 57.64
N GLY A 925 24.93 -5.26 58.56
CA GLY A 925 24.79 -4.98 60.00
C GLY A 925 23.36 -4.66 60.49
N GLY A 926 22.35 -4.81 59.64
CA GLY A 926 20.95 -4.46 59.92
C GLY A 926 20.52 -3.08 59.38
N GLU A 927 21.42 -2.38 58.70
CA GLU A 927 21.17 -1.10 58.01
C GLU A 927 21.19 -1.31 56.50
N ILE A 928 20.45 -0.47 55.77
CA ILE A 928 20.56 -0.37 54.31
C ILE A 928 21.78 0.50 54.02
N THR A 929 22.65 0.04 53.13
CA THR A 929 23.83 0.75 52.69
C THR A 929 23.73 1.08 51.21
N PHE A 930 24.12 2.31 50.83
CA PHE A 930 24.12 2.80 49.45
C PHE A 930 25.26 3.80 49.26
N GLY A 931 26.07 3.67 48.21
CA GLY A 931 27.19 4.59 47.96
C GLY A 931 28.21 4.71 49.10
N GLY A 932 28.37 3.69 49.95
CA GLY A 932 29.28 3.72 51.10
C GLY A 932 28.71 4.35 52.38
N GLU A 933 27.48 4.88 52.33
CA GLU A 933 26.74 5.40 53.48
C GLU A 933 25.79 4.35 54.06
N SER A 934 25.49 4.45 55.35
CA SER A 934 24.50 3.64 56.07
C SER A 934 23.28 4.51 56.38
N PHE A 935 22.08 4.01 56.14
CA PHE A 935 20.83 4.73 56.40
C PHE A 935 20.12 4.16 57.64
N GLU A 936 19.87 4.99 58.65
CA GLU A 936 18.88 4.72 59.70
C GLU A 936 17.45 4.82 59.13
N ASP A 937 16.48 4.16 59.77
CA ASP A 937 15.08 4.19 59.32
C ASP A 937 14.50 5.62 59.39
N GLY A 938 13.99 6.12 58.26
CA GLY A 938 13.54 7.50 58.09
C GLY A 938 14.65 8.54 57.89
N GLU A 939 15.90 8.11 57.72
CA GLU A 939 17.01 9.00 57.34
C GLU A 939 16.95 9.37 55.86
N GLU A 940 17.26 10.63 55.56
CA GLU A 940 17.25 11.22 54.23
C GLU A 940 18.59 11.92 53.96
N ILE A 941 19.17 11.67 52.79
CA ILE A 941 20.47 12.17 52.37
C ILE A 941 20.33 12.77 50.98
N ASP A 942 20.69 14.03 50.84
CA ASP A 942 20.74 14.75 49.56
C ASP A 942 22.07 14.42 48.84
N GLY A 943 21.97 13.94 47.59
CA GLY A 943 23.09 13.53 46.75
C GLY A 943 24.00 14.70 46.35
N ALA A 944 23.48 15.93 46.28
CA ALA A 944 24.27 17.11 45.93
C ALA A 944 25.27 17.51 47.02
N ILE A 945 25.01 17.12 48.28
CA ILE A 945 25.83 17.48 49.45
C ILE A 945 26.68 16.32 49.98
N THR A 946 26.48 15.11 49.47
CA THR A 946 27.09 13.88 50.00
C THR A 946 27.94 13.20 48.93
N GLU A 947 29.22 12.96 49.19
CA GLU A 947 30.08 12.22 48.25
C GLU A 947 29.78 10.71 48.33
N LEU A 948 28.85 10.23 47.51
CA LEU A 948 28.65 8.79 47.33
C LEU A 948 29.89 8.16 46.68
N THR A 949 30.27 6.98 47.18
CA THR A 949 31.32 6.15 46.58
C THR A 949 30.74 5.38 45.40
N LEU A 950 30.99 5.86 44.19
CA LEU A 950 30.62 5.21 42.93
C LEU A 950 31.78 4.37 42.38
N GLN A 951 31.46 3.27 41.67
CA GLN A 951 32.40 2.53 40.85
C GLN A 951 32.43 3.15 39.45
N GLU A 952 33.63 3.34 38.87
CA GLU A 952 33.75 3.75 37.46
C GLU A 952 33.19 2.63 36.57
N THR A 953 32.21 2.97 35.74
CA THR A 953 31.68 2.10 34.69
C THR A 953 32.74 1.96 33.58
N ASP A 954 33.23 0.76 33.32
CA ASP A 954 33.96 0.46 32.08
C ASP A 954 33.03 0.85 30.91
N ALA A 955 33.46 1.79 30.07
CA ALA A 955 32.65 2.44 29.02
C ALA A 955 31.98 1.45 28.05
N GLY A 956 30.79 0.99 28.42
CA GLY A 956 29.89 0.16 27.61
C GLY A 956 28.47 0.72 27.47
N ILE A 957 28.25 1.97 27.89
CA ILE A 957 26.99 2.69 27.68
C ILE A 957 27.31 4.15 27.30
N SER A 958 27.79 4.34 26.07
CA SER A 958 27.78 5.61 25.34
C SER A 958 28.23 5.31 23.91
N GLU A 959 27.34 4.68 23.14
CA GLU A 959 27.27 4.65 21.67
C GLU A 959 26.20 3.63 21.26
N LEU A 960 24.92 3.96 21.47
CA LEU A 960 23.80 3.41 20.68
C LEU A 960 22.96 4.54 20.06
N SER A 961 23.59 5.71 19.86
CA SER A 961 23.07 6.77 19.01
C SER A 961 24.19 7.21 18.06
N ALA A 962 23.84 7.25 16.76
CA ALA A 962 24.65 7.75 15.64
C ALA A 962 25.89 6.93 15.22
N ASN A 963 25.71 5.96 14.31
CA ASN A 963 26.42 5.90 13.01
C ASN A 963 26.23 4.53 12.34
N LEU A 964 25.43 4.44 11.27
CA LEU A 964 25.70 3.47 10.21
C LEU A 964 25.16 3.85 8.83
N ILE A 965 25.47 5.04 8.30
CA ILE A 965 25.63 5.24 6.84
C ILE A 965 26.78 6.22 6.58
N ASN A 966 27.99 5.71 6.26
CA ASN A 966 28.71 5.97 5.00
C ASN A 966 30.21 5.57 5.03
N GLU A 967 30.53 4.61 4.14
CA GLU A 967 31.78 4.47 3.36
C GLU A 967 33.08 4.01 4.08
N PRO A 968 34.10 3.49 3.35
CA PRO A 968 34.15 2.43 2.32
C PRO A 968 35.07 1.27 2.77
N PHE A 969 35.03 0.12 2.11
CA PHE A 969 36.15 -0.84 2.23
C PHE A 969 37.43 -0.24 1.62
N PRO A 970 38.56 -0.19 2.34
CA PRO A 970 39.75 -0.81 1.77
C PRO A 970 40.69 -1.48 2.80
N SER A 971 40.99 -2.75 2.51
CA SER A 971 42.34 -3.36 2.48
C SER A 971 43.43 -2.82 3.43
N SER A 972 43.75 -3.57 4.48
CA SER A 972 45.12 -4.09 4.72
C SER A 972 45.21 -4.90 6.02
N LEU A 973 45.19 -6.22 5.91
CA LEU A 973 45.71 -7.11 6.96
C LEU A 973 47.25 -7.15 6.82
N MET A 974 47.98 -6.51 7.74
CA MET A 974 49.42 -6.70 7.91
C MET A 974 49.72 -7.11 9.36
N MET A 975 49.81 -8.44 9.52
CA MET A 975 50.92 -9.17 10.17
C MET A 975 51.65 -8.52 11.37
N GLY A 976 51.71 -9.26 12.50
CA GLY A 976 52.83 -9.10 13.44
C GLY A 976 52.79 -9.87 14.77
N GLY A 977 53.22 -11.14 14.74
CA GLY A 977 53.88 -11.85 15.88
C GLY A 977 52.96 -12.69 16.77
N GLU A 978 53.28 -13.93 17.15
CA GLU A 978 54.46 -14.78 16.99
C GLU A 978 54.03 -16.26 16.86
N THR A 979 54.89 -17.03 16.21
CA THR A 979 54.85 -18.49 16.09
C THR A 979 55.04 -19.20 17.43
N ASP A 980 54.31 -20.30 17.64
CA ASP A 980 55.00 -21.58 17.87
C ASP A 980 54.32 -22.71 17.09
N LEU A 981 55.15 -23.42 16.33
CA LEU A 981 54.86 -24.48 15.39
C LEU A 981 55.37 -25.77 16.04
N GLU A 982 54.51 -26.58 16.67
CA GLU A 982 54.74 -28.02 16.85
C GLU A 982 53.55 -28.70 17.56
N THR A 983 52.46 -28.97 16.85
CA THR A 983 51.65 -30.22 16.90
C THR A 983 50.38 -29.99 16.11
N GLY A 984 50.30 -30.51 14.89
CA GLY A 984 49.09 -30.43 14.07
C GLY A 984 47.91 -31.18 14.70
N ASN A 985 47.06 -30.46 15.43
CA ASN A 985 45.74 -30.90 15.84
C ASN A 985 44.71 -29.83 15.47
N GLU A 986 43.65 -30.30 14.82
CA GLU A 986 42.43 -29.56 14.48
C GLU A 986 41.72 -29.03 15.74
N LEU A 987 41.06 -27.88 15.59
CA LEU A 987 39.84 -27.56 16.32
C LEU A 987 38.78 -27.15 15.29
N ASN A 988 37.96 -28.13 14.90
CA ASN A 988 36.55 -27.92 14.57
C ASN A 988 35.86 -27.43 15.88
N PHE A 989 34.84 -26.59 15.86
CA PHE A 989 33.56 -26.80 15.19
C PHE A 989 32.85 -25.48 14.85
N ILE A 990 32.02 -25.65 13.81
CA ILE A 990 30.83 -24.92 13.34
C ILE A 990 30.12 -24.15 14.44
#